data_AF-A0A6J2XES2-F1
#
_entry.id   AF-A0A6J2XES2-F1
#
_cell.length_a   1.000
_cell.length_b   1.000
_cell.length_c   1.000
_cell.angle_alpha   90.00
_cell.angle_beta   90.00
_cell.angle_gamma   90.00
#
_symmetry.space_group_name_H-M   'P 1'
#
loop_
_entity.id
_entity.type
_entity.pdbx_description
1 polymer ?
#
loop_
_entity_poly.entity_id
_entity_poly.type
_entity_poly.pdbx_seq_one_letter_code
_entity_poly.pdbx_strand_id
1 'polypeptide(L)'
;MTIFFILLCFMNVYIQVICEVPNDLQLRLKRGSRKTIFDEPSCRNAKRFCEQVTQNDDLPILECLHSLHPNDLASLETECQHIIWEHTNNLIKDDSRLLVCKSDMDSLNCNKGDEGYFKCLANAKENIVNSNCQDIIRRIENVAFTDYKFLATFLKECEKDVEELKCGSITSQGISQINTIACLQSNILRVSDNCKREVFRLSELQSDNIKLDQQLYLDCREDYSRYCPQFPAGSGQVFHCLARQDPQRLSKKCKESLIRRETLISQDYRVSKGLMRSCREDIKKSHCRKQTSSDRTIRLAQILLCLENIARNGSKISSDCEAELVEHRRMLMEDYRLSPEIVDDCKREIAVYCNGLETGGVTIHCLMKYARQKDERSRGGNFDKKCKLALESLVKRSDVGENWKVDPILHNACAPVVSTVCKDINSGEARVMNCLMDNIGSDHMKEDCEDALIQIQYFISRRFELDPQLYKACRSDASRLCKVTTNWENEVDSNYGPDVLSCLYRYIDPDDKDMRLEKSCLQNVRRIMRQRAVSVDLEPTIEESCLTDLGTFCHDKVKKGEEMQCLQDNYSNLDEDCQKKIRMFTEYQAEHADTNPYISKFCSKIIDTVCNQEARNDEGDVMECLISHKNDPVVRGNPACRASIEHFQIISLKDYRFSYKFKAACKPYAMRFCGKAQSKNDVVRCLSEQVLNATVNGIKSQIPRDCKQQLKAQLFQQRENIEYDPVLKHACLVDIKKYCSQVTSGNAQVLECLQLAGNKLTDDCEREVFRVKKQEVYDNTLDYALITKCSGTIDQFCQHYDKENVFDCLRKNKDEKGFDKKCRSIVMHRIVEQNSNYQLNPSLQQSCNLDINKFCKSLLTSRNKETNGVVIKCLKEQFKLSRLTNKCEIEMSAILKEQALNIDLNPLIRTVCANELSTICKTKEEEDTGDTEECLKEALLSSRIQTPECKVEVANMIEESQADIQVDPLLQSACALDLLSFCSDIPQGNGRHINCLKTILDSNKRLSPKCKNMLKKRLEMYKNAAQFAPPVPPEDLQQLYSQVVTSPSKQYFFLITLMILGSIFIGGILCGKMNKRKYMLLKSK
;
A
#
# COMPACT_ATOMS: atom_id res chain seq x y z
N MET A 1 21.88 -19.30 -61.90
CA MET A 1 20.52 -18.72 -61.97
C MET A 1 19.91 -18.93 -63.37
N THR A 2 19.85 -20.18 -63.85
CA THR A 2 19.24 -20.53 -65.16
C THR A 2 18.87 -22.02 -65.32
N ILE A 3 19.08 -22.87 -64.30
CA ILE A 3 18.80 -24.33 -64.37
C ILE A 3 17.61 -24.75 -63.49
N PHE A 4 17.16 -23.92 -62.54
CA PHE A 4 16.00 -24.25 -61.70
C PHE A 4 14.64 -23.91 -62.35
N PHE A 5 14.64 -23.16 -63.46
CA PHE A 5 13.42 -22.76 -64.19
C PHE A 5 12.97 -23.78 -65.24
N ILE A 6 13.81 -24.76 -65.62
CA ILE A 6 13.46 -25.76 -66.65
C ILE A 6 12.76 -27.00 -66.04
N LEU A 7 12.98 -27.31 -64.77
CA LEU A 7 12.37 -28.47 -64.11
C LEU A 7 10.93 -28.25 -63.60
N LEU A 8 10.49 -27.01 -63.42
CA LEU A 8 9.13 -26.70 -62.96
C LEU A 8 8.10 -26.53 -64.09
N CYS A 9 8.54 -26.39 -65.34
CA CYS A 9 7.62 -26.35 -66.49
C CYS A 9 7.32 -27.74 -67.10
N PHE A 10 8.08 -28.79 -66.79
CA PHE A 10 7.91 -30.12 -67.40
C PHE A 10 7.02 -31.10 -66.63
N MET A 11 6.61 -30.80 -65.38
CA MET A 11 5.73 -31.68 -64.59
C MET A 11 4.24 -31.34 -64.68
N ASN A 12 3.84 -30.35 -65.48
CA ASN A 12 2.43 -29.93 -65.62
C ASN A 12 1.81 -30.17 -67.02
N VAL A 13 2.46 -30.96 -67.89
CA VAL A 13 1.97 -31.21 -69.27
C VAL A 13 1.82 -32.70 -69.62
N TYR A 14 2.04 -33.64 -68.69
CA TYR A 14 1.97 -35.10 -68.98
C TYR A 14 0.76 -35.86 -68.41
N ILE A 15 -0.28 -35.17 -67.90
CA ILE A 15 -1.55 -35.80 -67.49
C ILE A 15 -2.73 -35.08 -68.16
N GLN A 16 -2.63 -34.91 -69.48
CA GLN A 16 -3.75 -34.61 -70.35
C GLN A 16 -3.45 -35.34 -71.67
N VAL A 17 -4.45 -36.07 -72.18
CA VAL A 17 -4.39 -37.02 -73.30
C VAL A 17 -4.06 -38.46 -72.88
N ILE A 18 -5.10 -39.22 -72.49
CA ILE A 18 -5.43 -40.55 -73.02
C ILE A 18 -6.92 -40.82 -72.76
N CYS A 19 -7.65 -40.99 -73.87
CA CYS A 19 -8.92 -41.69 -74.08
C CYS A 19 -10.26 -41.08 -73.58
N GLU A 20 -10.93 -40.38 -74.50
CA GLU A 20 -12.36 -40.51 -74.74
C GLU A 20 -12.67 -41.91 -75.33
N VAL A 21 -13.55 -42.68 -74.67
CA VAL A 21 -14.37 -43.77 -75.25
C VAL A 21 -15.70 -43.79 -74.46
N PRO A 22 -16.86 -43.99 -75.12
CA PRO A 22 -18.18 -43.60 -74.57
C PRO A 22 -18.76 -44.65 -73.61
N ASN A 23 -19.34 -44.17 -72.50
CA ASN A 23 -20.00 -45.00 -71.49
C ASN A 23 -21.44 -45.37 -71.90
N ASP A 24 -21.59 -46.23 -72.91
CA ASP A 24 -22.85 -46.98 -73.17
C ASP A 24 -22.83 -48.37 -72.52
N LEU A 25 -22.00 -48.55 -71.48
CA LEU A 25 -21.85 -49.80 -70.73
C LEU A 25 -21.87 -49.59 -69.21
N GLN A 26 -22.62 -48.61 -68.71
CA GLN A 26 -23.02 -48.53 -67.29
C GLN A 26 -24.52 -48.79 -67.04
N LEU A 27 -25.27 -49.13 -68.09
CA LEU A 27 -26.72 -49.40 -68.01
C LEU A 27 -27.08 -50.87 -67.66
N ARG A 28 -26.12 -51.72 -67.25
CA ARG A 28 -26.41 -53.12 -66.85
C ARG A 28 -25.74 -53.66 -65.59
N LEU A 29 -25.00 -52.87 -64.79
CA LEU A 29 -24.32 -53.37 -63.57
C LEU A 29 -24.45 -52.47 -62.32
N LYS A 30 -25.60 -51.81 -62.12
CA LYS A 30 -26.04 -51.28 -60.81
C LYS A 30 -27.45 -51.79 -60.46
N ARG A 31 -27.59 -53.11 -60.32
CA ARG A 31 -28.51 -53.70 -59.33
C ARG A 31 -27.67 -54.03 -58.08
N GLY A 32 -27.21 -53.00 -57.40
CA GLY A 32 -26.71 -53.12 -56.03
C GLY A 32 -27.91 -53.06 -55.09
N SER A 33 -27.97 -53.98 -54.13
CA SER A 33 -28.98 -54.02 -53.07
C SER A 33 -29.25 -52.61 -52.53
N ARG A 34 -30.51 -52.12 -52.62
CA ARG A 34 -30.92 -50.94 -51.86
C ARG A 34 -30.68 -51.27 -50.38
N LYS A 35 -29.85 -50.48 -49.69
CA LYS A 35 -29.74 -50.55 -48.22
C LYS A 35 -31.06 -50.08 -47.65
N THR A 36 -31.65 -50.87 -46.77
CA THR A 36 -32.90 -50.55 -46.07
C THR A 36 -32.62 -49.92 -44.71
N ILE A 37 -33.62 -49.29 -44.09
CA ILE A 37 -33.50 -48.71 -42.73
C ILE A 37 -32.92 -49.70 -41.71
N PHE A 38 -33.18 -51.01 -41.86
CA PHE A 38 -32.66 -52.06 -40.97
C PHE A 38 -31.22 -52.48 -41.21
N ASP A 39 -30.63 -52.10 -42.36
CA ASP A 39 -29.24 -52.37 -42.69
C ASP A 39 -28.29 -51.33 -42.06
N GLU A 40 -28.83 -50.21 -41.56
CA GLU A 40 -28.06 -49.18 -40.90
C GLU A 40 -27.73 -49.55 -39.43
N PRO A 41 -26.46 -49.44 -39.01
CA PRO A 41 -26.00 -49.95 -37.72
C PRO A 41 -26.67 -49.26 -36.52
N SER A 42 -27.01 -47.98 -36.63
CA SER A 42 -27.68 -47.20 -35.58
C SER A 42 -29.17 -47.57 -35.43
N CYS A 43 -29.77 -48.23 -36.43
CA CYS A 43 -31.19 -48.64 -36.42
C CYS A 43 -31.44 -50.12 -36.13
N ARG A 44 -30.43 -50.88 -35.64
CA ARG A 44 -30.61 -52.31 -35.33
C ARG A 44 -31.69 -52.59 -34.29
N ASN A 45 -31.87 -51.71 -33.31
CA ASN A 45 -32.91 -51.86 -32.29
C ASN A 45 -34.32 -51.68 -32.88
N ALA A 46 -34.47 -50.86 -33.93
CA ALA A 46 -35.75 -50.68 -34.63
C ALA A 46 -36.25 -51.99 -35.26
N LYS A 47 -35.34 -52.89 -35.67
CA LYS A 47 -35.66 -54.22 -36.22
C LYS A 47 -36.41 -55.11 -35.24
N ARG A 48 -36.13 -55.00 -33.93
CA ARG A 48 -36.80 -55.79 -32.88
C ARG A 48 -38.29 -55.47 -32.74
N PHE A 49 -38.66 -54.23 -33.03
CA PHE A 49 -40.05 -53.78 -32.96
C PHE A 49 -40.86 -54.17 -34.20
N CYS A 50 -40.18 -54.45 -35.32
CA CYS A 50 -40.77 -54.68 -36.63
C CYS A 50 -40.26 -55.98 -37.30
N GLU A 51 -40.05 -57.03 -36.51
CA GLU A 51 -39.47 -58.31 -36.97
C GLU A 51 -40.29 -59.02 -38.07
N GLN A 52 -41.57 -58.68 -38.21
CA GLN A 52 -42.49 -59.30 -39.18
C GLN A 52 -42.35 -58.75 -40.61
N VAL A 53 -41.58 -57.68 -40.83
CA VAL A 53 -41.41 -57.06 -42.15
C VAL A 53 -40.22 -57.70 -42.88
N THR A 54 -40.49 -58.54 -43.89
CA THR A 54 -39.49 -59.30 -44.67
C THR A 54 -39.13 -58.68 -46.03
N GLN A 55 -39.68 -57.51 -46.35
CA GLN A 55 -39.53 -56.88 -47.66
C GLN A 55 -38.26 -55.99 -47.73
N ASN A 56 -37.53 -56.07 -48.86
CA ASN A 56 -36.38 -55.18 -49.18
C ASN A 56 -36.86 -53.79 -49.66
N ASP A 57 -37.81 -53.21 -48.93
CA ASP A 57 -38.37 -51.89 -49.23
C ASP A 57 -38.60 -51.10 -47.93
N ASP A 58 -38.28 -49.81 -47.94
CA ASP A 58 -38.35 -48.95 -46.76
C ASP A 58 -39.80 -48.58 -46.39
N LEU A 59 -40.73 -48.57 -47.34
CA LEU A 59 -42.13 -48.21 -47.08
C LEU A 59 -42.85 -49.11 -46.04
N PRO A 60 -42.84 -50.46 -46.16
CA PRO A 60 -43.44 -51.34 -45.15
C PRO A 60 -42.69 -51.32 -43.80
N ILE A 61 -41.39 -51.00 -43.81
CA ILE A 61 -40.60 -50.81 -42.58
C ILE A 61 -41.13 -49.57 -41.85
N LEU A 62 -41.33 -48.47 -42.57
CA LEU A 62 -41.88 -47.24 -42.01
C LEU A 62 -43.34 -47.41 -41.55
N GLU A 63 -44.19 -48.10 -42.32
CA GLU A 63 -45.57 -48.40 -41.91
C GLU A 63 -45.61 -49.13 -40.55
N CYS A 64 -44.69 -50.07 -40.32
CA CYS A 64 -44.55 -50.72 -39.04
C CYS A 64 -44.06 -49.77 -37.94
N LEU A 65 -42.99 -49.00 -38.20
CA LEU A 65 -42.45 -48.07 -37.21
C LEU A 65 -43.46 -47.00 -36.78
N HIS A 66 -44.29 -46.50 -37.70
CA HIS A 66 -45.36 -45.55 -37.38
C HIS A 66 -46.51 -46.15 -36.57
N SER A 67 -46.70 -47.48 -36.63
CA SER A 67 -47.71 -48.17 -35.81
C SER A 67 -47.29 -48.41 -34.35
N LEU A 68 -46.04 -48.10 -33.99
CA LEU A 68 -45.52 -48.28 -32.64
C LEU A 68 -46.06 -47.25 -31.65
N HIS A 69 -46.08 -47.62 -30.36
CA HIS A 69 -46.48 -46.71 -29.30
C HIS A 69 -45.48 -45.53 -29.18
N PRO A 70 -45.92 -44.29 -28.88
CA PRO A 70 -45.03 -43.12 -28.79
C PRO A 70 -43.81 -43.30 -27.88
N ASN A 71 -43.96 -44.07 -26.79
CA ASN A 71 -42.88 -44.37 -25.86
C ASN A 71 -41.81 -45.30 -26.46
N ASP A 72 -42.22 -46.24 -27.31
CA ASP A 72 -41.31 -47.17 -27.98
C ASP A 72 -40.53 -46.44 -29.08
N LEU A 73 -41.19 -45.52 -29.80
CA LEU A 73 -40.54 -44.66 -30.79
C LEU A 73 -39.53 -43.68 -30.15
N ALA A 74 -39.89 -43.10 -28.99
CA ALA A 74 -39.01 -42.23 -28.22
C ALA A 74 -37.80 -42.96 -27.62
N SER A 75 -37.85 -44.30 -27.51
CA SER A 75 -36.73 -45.12 -27.05
C SER A 75 -35.65 -45.37 -28.11
N LEU A 76 -35.94 -45.07 -29.38
CA LEU A 76 -34.97 -45.18 -30.48
C LEU A 76 -33.89 -44.10 -30.34
N GLU A 77 -32.66 -44.46 -30.70
CA GLU A 77 -31.52 -43.53 -30.73
C GLU A 77 -31.83 -42.35 -31.68
N THR A 78 -31.40 -41.13 -31.31
CA THR A 78 -31.63 -39.92 -32.11
C THR A 78 -31.06 -40.04 -33.53
N GLU A 79 -29.93 -40.73 -33.68
CA GLU A 79 -29.35 -41.02 -34.99
C GLU A 79 -30.26 -41.95 -35.82
N CYS A 80 -30.89 -42.94 -35.20
CA CYS A 80 -31.86 -43.78 -35.89
C CYS A 80 -33.14 -43.01 -36.25
N GLN A 81 -33.66 -42.17 -35.34
CA GLN A 81 -34.81 -41.31 -35.63
C GLN A 81 -34.52 -40.38 -36.82
N HIS A 82 -33.30 -39.84 -36.92
CA HIS A 82 -32.88 -39.03 -38.06
C HIS A 82 -32.80 -39.83 -39.37
N ILE A 83 -32.25 -41.05 -39.35
CA ILE A 83 -32.21 -41.94 -40.52
C ILE A 83 -33.62 -42.28 -40.99
N ILE A 84 -34.53 -42.64 -40.07
CA ILE A 84 -35.92 -42.91 -40.42
C ILE A 84 -36.56 -41.64 -41.03
N TRP A 85 -36.20 -40.44 -40.54
CA TRP A 85 -36.71 -39.17 -41.04
C TRP A 85 -36.20 -38.89 -42.46
N GLU A 86 -34.91 -39.15 -42.72
CA GLU A 86 -34.28 -39.02 -44.02
C GLU A 86 -34.93 -39.97 -45.04
N HIS A 87 -35.12 -41.24 -44.69
CA HIS A 87 -35.79 -42.22 -45.54
C HIS A 87 -37.27 -41.84 -45.78
N THR A 88 -37.97 -41.30 -44.78
CA THR A 88 -39.36 -40.80 -44.93
C THR A 88 -39.43 -39.59 -45.86
N ASN A 89 -38.50 -38.63 -45.75
CA ASN A 89 -38.42 -37.46 -46.62
C ASN A 89 -38.04 -37.83 -48.06
N ASN A 90 -37.11 -38.79 -48.23
CA ASN A 90 -36.71 -39.30 -49.54
C ASN A 90 -37.84 -40.07 -50.24
N LEU A 91 -38.72 -40.75 -49.51
CA LEU A 91 -39.91 -41.39 -50.08
C LEU A 91 -40.90 -40.39 -50.69
N ILE A 92 -41.00 -39.18 -50.12
CA ILE A 92 -41.84 -38.09 -50.65
C ILE A 92 -41.25 -37.53 -51.95
N LYS A 93 -39.92 -37.60 -52.12
CA LYS A 93 -39.17 -37.08 -53.28
C LYS A 93 -38.93 -38.12 -54.39
N ASP A 94 -39.12 -39.41 -54.12
CA ASP A 94 -38.85 -40.50 -55.09
C ASP A 94 -39.98 -40.65 -56.13
N ASP A 95 -39.87 -39.91 -57.23
CA ASP A 95 -40.79 -39.96 -58.38
C ASP A 95 -40.91 -41.36 -59.01
N SER A 96 -39.95 -42.27 -58.80
CA SER A 96 -39.93 -43.59 -59.44
C SER A 96 -41.06 -44.50 -58.95
N ARG A 97 -41.54 -44.31 -57.72
CA ARG A 97 -42.67 -45.08 -57.14
C ARG A 97 -44.02 -44.60 -57.65
N LEU A 98 -44.06 -43.38 -58.19
CA LEU A 98 -45.26 -42.77 -58.78
C LEU A 98 -45.43 -43.13 -60.25
N LEU A 99 -44.54 -43.94 -60.84
CA LEU A 99 -44.70 -44.45 -62.21
C LEU A 99 -46.03 -45.19 -62.43
N VAL A 100 -46.57 -45.83 -61.37
CA VAL A 100 -47.89 -46.48 -61.38
C VAL A 100 -49.05 -45.47 -61.53
N CYS A 101 -48.81 -44.21 -61.15
CA CYS A 101 -49.76 -43.10 -61.21
C CYS A 101 -49.69 -42.30 -62.53
N LYS A 102 -48.91 -42.75 -63.53
CA LYS A 102 -48.62 -41.95 -64.74
C LYS A 102 -49.88 -41.51 -65.51
N SER A 103 -50.86 -42.40 -65.65
CA SER A 103 -52.14 -42.09 -66.29
C SER A 103 -52.91 -40.98 -65.57
N ASP A 104 -52.90 -41.00 -64.24
CA ASP A 104 -53.62 -40.03 -63.42
C ASP A 104 -52.84 -38.70 -63.33
N MET A 105 -51.50 -38.75 -63.28
CA MET A 105 -50.62 -37.56 -63.32
C MET A 105 -50.85 -36.72 -64.58
N ASP A 106 -50.94 -37.38 -65.73
CA ASP A 106 -51.19 -36.72 -67.02
C ASP A 106 -52.63 -36.17 -67.09
N SER A 107 -53.62 -36.88 -66.52
CA SER A 107 -55.03 -36.45 -66.50
C SER A 107 -55.31 -35.28 -65.55
N LEU A 108 -54.55 -35.18 -64.46
CA LEU A 108 -54.70 -34.16 -63.41
C LEU A 108 -53.76 -32.95 -63.64
N ASN A 109 -53.04 -32.90 -64.76
CA ASN A 109 -52.06 -31.86 -65.09
C ASN A 109 -50.99 -31.64 -63.99
N CYS A 110 -50.54 -32.72 -63.35
CA CYS A 110 -49.47 -32.64 -62.35
C CYS A 110 -48.12 -32.40 -63.05
N ASN A 111 -47.71 -31.13 -63.18
CA ASN A 111 -46.43 -30.75 -63.80
C ASN A 111 -45.28 -30.68 -62.78
N LYS A 112 -44.05 -30.83 -63.27
CA LYS A 112 -42.78 -30.77 -62.53
C LYS A 112 -42.43 -29.33 -62.06
N GLY A 113 -43.34 -28.70 -61.30
CA GLY A 113 -43.13 -27.41 -60.63
C GLY A 113 -42.71 -27.56 -59.16
N ASP A 114 -42.58 -26.43 -58.45
CA ASP A 114 -42.13 -26.30 -57.04
C ASP A 114 -42.89 -27.15 -55.99
N GLU A 115 -43.99 -27.82 -56.36
CA GLU A 115 -44.81 -28.63 -55.45
C GLU A 115 -44.58 -30.15 -55.55
N GLY A 116 -43.92 -30.67 -56.58
CA GLY A 116 -43.62 -32.11 -56.73
C GLY A 116 -44.83 -32.99 -57.10
N TYR A 117 -44.60 -34.10 -57.83
CA TYR A 117 -45.67 -34.96 -58.35
C TYR A 117 -46.54 -35.59 -57.25
N PHE A 118 -45.91 -36.02 -56.15
CA PHE A 118 -46.60 -36.64 -55.03
C PHE A 118 -47.63 -35.71 -54.38
N LYS A 119 -47.28 -34.44 -54.14
CA LYS A 119 -48.16 -33.45 -53.50
C LYS A 119 -49.38 -33.13 -54.37
N CYS A 120 -49.18 -33.04 -55.68
CA CYS A 120 -50.28 -32.86 -56.62
C CYS A 120 -51.28 -34.04 -56.57
N LEU A 121 -50.76 -35.27 -56.62
CA LEU A 121 -51.58 -36.49 -56.54
C LEU A 121 -52.27 -36.66 -55.19
N ALA A 122 -51.59 -36.36 -54.08
CA ALA A 122 -52.15 -36.43 -52.73
C ALA A 122 -53.32 -35.44 -52.55
N ASN A 123 -53.21 -34.23 -53.11
CA ASN A 123 -54.29 -33.22 -53.07
C ASN A 123 -55.50 -33.58 -53.96
N ALA A 124 -55.30 -34.40 -55.00
CA ALA A 124 -56.33 -34.83 -55.95
C ALA A 124 -56.78 -36.29 -55.75
N LYS A 125 -56.50 -36.88 -54.57
CA LYS A 125 -56.67 -38.30 -54.22
C LYS A 125 -58.07 -38.89 -54.46
N GLU A 126 -59.12 -38.08 -54.37
CA GLU A 126 -60.50 -38.51 -54.65
C GLU A 126 -60.80 -38.63 -56.15
N ASN A 127 -59.98 -38.01 -56.99
CA ASN A 127 -60.12 -37.97 -58.45
C ASN A 127 -59.15 -38.92 -59.17
N ILE A 128 -58.37 -39.73 -58.43
CA ILE A 128 -57.48 -40.74 -58.99
C ILE A 128 -58.31 -41.95 -59.41
N VAL A 129 -58.21 -42.35 -60.67
CA VAL A 129 -58.99 -43.46 -61.26
C VAL A 129 -58.29 -44.80 -61.03
N ASN A 130 -56.95 -44.83 -61.08
CA ASN A 130 -56.19 -46.05 -60.86
C ASN A 130 -56.16 -46.44 -59.37
N SER A 131 -56.83 -47.55 -59.02
CA SER A 131 -56.89 -48.06 -57.64
C SER A 131 -55.52 -48.33 -57.04
N ASN A 132 -54.57 -48.84 -57.83
CA ASN A 132 -53.21 -49.12 -57.36
C ASN A 132 -52.42 -47.84 -57.10
N CYS A 133 -52.65 -46.78 -57.90
CA CYS A 133 -52.10 -45.46 -57.61
C CYS A 133 -52.71 -44.89 -56.33
N GLN A 134 -54.04 -44.97 -56.19
CA GLN A 134 -54.75 -44.47 -55.02
C GLN A 134 -54.30 -45.16 -53.72
N ASP A 135 -54.06 -46.47 -53.76
CA ASP A 135 -53.56 -47.25 -52.62
C ASP A 135 -52.10 -46.90 -52.28
N ILE A 136 -51.23 -46.71 -53.27
CA ILE A 136 -49.84 -46.28 -53.04
C ILE A 136 -49.80 -44.86 -52.43
N ILE A 137 -50.61 -43.93 -52.93
CA ILE A 137 -50.72 -42.58 -52.37
C ILE A 137 -51.20 -42.62 -50.92
N ARG A 138 -52.22 -43.44 -50.60
CA ARG A 138 -52.73 -43.64 -49.21
C ARG A 138 -51.67 -44.18 -48.27
N ARG A 139 -50.89 -45.16 -48.73
CA ARG A 139 -49.83 -45.80 -47.94
C ARG A 139 -48.69 -44.84 -47.62
N ILE A 140 -48.24 -44.07 -48.61
CA ILE A 140 -47.21 -43.04 -48.40
C ILE A 140 -47.76 -41.92 -47.52
N GLU A 141 -49.04 -41.53 -47.68
CA GLU A 141 -49.67 -40.49 -46.86
C GLU A 141 -49.73 -40.85 -45.37
N ASN A 142 -50.06 -42.11 -45.05
CA ASN A 142 -50.12 -42.62 -43.68
C ASN A 142 -48.76 -42.64 -42.96
N VAL A 143 -47.66 -42.63 -43.72
CA VAL A 143 -46.28 -42.62 -43.21
C VAL A 143 -45.70 -41.19 -43.19
N ALA A 144 -46.03 -40.39 -44.21
CA ALA A 144 -45.38 -39.11 -44.46
C ALA A 144 -46.08 -37.88 -43.83
N PHE A 145 -47.39 -37.91 -43.57
CA PHE A 145 -48.16 -36.69 -43.26
C PHE A 145 -48.84 -36.65 -41.89
N THR A 146 -48.36 -35.71 -41.06
CA THR A 146 -49.20 -34.85 -40.20
C THR A 146 -48.62 -33.43 -40.24
N ASP A 147 -49.47 -32.43 -40.52
CA ASP A 147 -49.21 -30.96 -40.56
C ASP A 147 -48.29 -30.37 -41.66
N TYR A 148 -48.83 -30.06 -42.84
CA TYR A 148 -48.01 -29.59 -43.99
C TYR A 148 -48.37 -28.25 -44.64
N LYS A 149 -49.20 -27.38 -44.04
CA LYS A 149 -49.54 -26.10 -44.70
C LYS A 149 -48.59 -24.94 -44.44
N PHE A 150 -47.90 -24.88 -43.29
CA PHE A 150 -47.05 -23.73 -42.91
C PHE A 150 -45.55 -24.05 -42.86
N LEU A 151 -45.18 -25.30 -42.57
CA LEU A 151 -43.80 -25.72 -42.28
C LEU A 151 -43.00 -26.25 -43.47
N ALA A 152 -43.66 -26.61 -44.57
CA ALA A 152 -43.00 -27.08 -45.80
C ALA A 152 -42.08 -26.01 -46.42
N THR A 153 -42.52 -24.74 -46.40
CA THR A 153 -41.74 -23.60 -46.91
C THR A 153 -40.59 -23.25 -45.96
N PHE A 154 -40.79 -23.42 -44.64
CA PHE A 154 -39.78 -23.18 -43.60
C PHE A 154 -38.63 -24.20 -43.68
N LEU A 155 -38.94 -25.50 -43.85
CA LEU A 155 -37.92 -26.56 -43.91
C LEU A 155 -37.13 -26.54 -45.22
N LYS A 156 -37.62 -25.92 -46.30
CA LYS A 156 -36.90 -25.83 -47.58
C LYS A 156 -35.55 -25.11 -47.45
N GLU A 157 -35.49 -24.02 -46.69
CA GLU A 157 -34.25 -23.26 -46.46
C GLU A 157 -33.39 -23.84 -45.32
N CYS A 158 -33.96 -24.75 -44.51
CA CYS A 158 -33.31 -25.39 -43.36
C CYS A 158 -32.90 -26.84 -43.60
N GLU A 159 -33.20 -27.41 -44.77
CA GLU A 159 -33.03 -28.85 -45.05
C GLU A 159 -31.59 -29.32 -44.84
N LYS A 160 -30.62 -28.56 -45.36
CA LYS A 160 -29.19 -28.84 -45.16
C LYS A 160 -28.77 -28.83 -43.70
N ASP A 161 -29.27 -27.84 -42.94
CA ASP A 161 -28.96 -27.72 -41.51
C ASP A 161 -29.60 -28.85 -40.69
N VAL A 162 -30.77 -29.34 -41.10
CA VAL A 162 -31.43 -30.50 -40.46
C VAL A 162 -30.62 -31.78 -40.68
N GLU A 163 -30.06 -31.98 -41.88
CA GLU A 163 -29.17 -33.09 -42.19
C GLU A 163 -27.83 -32.99 -41.44
N GLU A 164 -27.16 -31.84 -41.50
CA GLU A 164 -25.85 -31.63 -40.84
C GLU A 164 -25.92 -31.76 -39.32
N LEU A 165 -27.00 -31.28 -38.70
CA LEU A 165 -27.20 -31.30 -37.25
C LEU A 165 -27.98 -32.53 -36.76
N LYS A 166 -28.38 -33.43 -37.67
CA LYS A 166 -29.20 -34.62 -37.36
C LYS A 166 -30.48 -34.30 -36.58
N CYS A 167 -31.16 -33.22 -36.93
CA CYS A 167 -32.34 -32.72 -36.22
C CYS A 167 -33.68 -33.36 -36.68
N GLY A 168 -33.63 -34.39 -37.54
CA GLY A 168 -34.83 -35.12 -37.98
C GLY A 168 -35.43 -35.95 -36.84
N SER A 169 -36.72 -35.78 -36.57
CA SER A 169 -37.43 -36.50 -35.50
C SER A 169 -38.78 -37.02 -35.98
N ILE A 170 -39.29 -38.09 -35.34
CA ILE A 170 -40.49 -38.82 -35.76
C ILE A 170 -41.37 -39.09 -34.54
N THR A 171 -42.68 -39.14 -34.78
CA THR A 171 -43.72 -39.54 -33.82
C THR A 171 -44.61 -40.62 -34.42
N SER A 172 -45.48 -41.22 -33.61
CA SER A 172 -46.45 -42.24 -34.04
C SER A 172 -47.45 -41.78 -35.12
N GLN A 173 -47.42 -40.49 -35.51
CA GLN A 173 -48.28 -39.89 -36.52
C GLN A 173 -47.51 -39.36 -37.75
N GLY A 174 -46.18 -39.55 -37.83
CA GLY A 174 -45.36 -39.00 -38.92
C GLY A 174 -44.12 -38.25 -38.46
N ILE A 175 -43.55 -37.43 -39.36
CA ILE A 175 -42.44 -36.52 -39.09
C ILE A 175 -42.82 -35.51 -37.98
N SER A 176 -42.01 -35.39 -36.92
CA SER A 176 -42.22 -34.45 -35.82
C SER A 176 -41.54 -33.10 -36.07
N GLN A 177 -42.26 -32.19 -36.75
CA GLN A 177 -41.74 -30.86 -37.08
C GLN A 177 -41.43 -30.01 -35.84
N ILE A 178 -42.20 -30.17 -34.76
CA ILE A 178 -42.01 -29.45 -33.49
C ILE A 178 -40.63 -29.77 -32.89
N ASN A 179 -40.26 -31.05 -32.86
CA ASN A 179 -38.96 -31.50 -32.35
C ASN A 179 -37.81 -31.06 -33.26
N THR A 180 -38.01 -31.10 -34.58
CA THR A 180 -37.01 -30.62 -35.54
C THR A 180 -36.75 -29.12 -35.38
N ILE A 181 -37.80 -28.30 -35.25
CA ILE A 181 -37.66 -26.86 -34.96
C ILE A 181 -36.96 -26.65 -33.62
N ALA A 182 -37.36 -27.36 -32.57
CA ALA A 182 -36.74 -27.24 -31.25
C ALA A 182 -35.25 -27.60 -31.27
N CYS A 183 -34.85 -28.60 -32.06
CA CYS A 183 -33.46 -28.99 -32.27
C CYS A 183 -32.66 -27.91 -33.01
N LEU A 184 -33.22 -27.34 -34.09
CA LEU A 184 -32.61 -26.23 -34.82
C LEU A 184 -32.45 -24.99 -33.92
N GLN A 185 -33.47 -24.66 -33.13
CA GLN A 185 -33.44 -23.57 -32.15
C GLN A 185 -32.37 -23.77 -31.08
N SER A 186 -32.19 -25.00 -30.58
CA SER A 186 -31.13 -25.32 -29.62
C SER A 186 -29.72 -25.23 -30.21
N ASN A 187 -29.58 -25.36 -31.54
CA ASN A 187 -28.30 -25.30 -32.26
C ASN A 187 -28.11 -24.02 -33.06
N ILE A 188 -28.83 -22.94 -32.73
CA ILE A 188 -28.91 -21.71 -33.53
C ILE A 188 -27.55 -21.08 -33.87
N LEU A 189 -26.51 -21.30 -33.06
CA LEU A 189 -25.16 -20.82 -33.34
C LEU A 189 -24.52 -21.50 -34.56
N ARG A 190 -24.84 -22.77 -34.82
CA ARG A 190 -24.27 -23.64 -35.87
C ARG A 190 -25.09 -23.72 -37.15
N VAL A 191 -26.34 -23.26 -37.13
CA VAL A 191 -27.26 -23.23 -38.28
C VAL A 191 -26.76 -22.23 -39.35
N SER A 192 -27.09 -22.41 -40.62
CA SER A 192 -26.78 -21.44 -41.69
C SER A 192 -27.56 -20.13 -41.57
N ASP A 193 -27.03 -19.01 -42.10
CA ASP A 193 -27.70 -17.69 -42.00
C ASP A 193 -29.11 -17.67 -42.63
N ASN A 194 -29.36 -18.45 -43.68
CA ASN A 194 -30.68 -18.55 -44.31
C ASN A 194 -31.68 -19.23 -43.38
N CYS A 195 -31.32 -20.40 -42.84
CA CYS A 195 -32.18 -21.10 -41.90
C CYS A 195 -32.34 -20.34 -40.58
N LYS A 196 -31.28 -19.68 -40.08
CA LYS A 196 -31.36 -18.81 -38.89
C LYS A 196 -32.44 -17.74 -39.05
N ARG A 197 -32.54 -17.09 -40.22
CA ARG A 197 -33.56 -16.07 -40.48
C ARG A 197 -34.97 -16.62 -40.33
N GLU A 198 -35.24 -17.79 -40.91
CA GLU A 198 -36.55 -18.44 -40.80
C GLU A 198 -36.82 -18.89 -39.36
N VAL A 199 -35.83 -19.48 -38.67
CA VAL A 199 -35.95 -19.87 -37.26
C VAL A 199 -36.26 -18.67 -36.36
N PHE A 200 -35.59 -17.54 -36.54
CA PHE A 200 -35.89 -16.32 -35.77
C PHE A 200 -37.26 -15.74 -36.11
N ARG A 201 -37.66 -15.73 -37.38
CA ARG A 201 -39.00 -15.30 -37.80
C ARG A 201 -40.10 -16.14 -37.15
N LEU A 202 -39.93 -17.46 -37.13
CA LEU A 202 -40.84 -18.36 -36.42
C LEU A 202 -40.83 -18.08 -34.92
N SER A 203 -39.65 -17.92 -34.33
CA SER A 203 -39.49 -17.66 -32.90
C SER A 203 -40.12 -16.33 -32.48
N GLU A 204 -40.07 -15.29 -33.33
CA GLU A 204 -40.78 -14.02 -33.14
C GLU A 204 -42.31 -14.24 -33.14
N LEU A 205 -42.86 -15.02 -34.07
CA LEU A 205 -44.30 -15.34 -34.09
C LEU A 205 -44.74 -16.14 -32.84
N GLN A 206 -43.87 -17.02 -32.34
CA GLN A 206 -44.12 -17.79 -31.12
C GLN A 206 -44.06 -16.96 -29.83
N SER A 207 -43.53 -15.73 -29.88
CA SER A 207 -43.27 -14.91 -28.68
C SER A 207 -44.52 -14.39 -27.96
N ASP A 208 -45.64 -14.24 -28.69
CA ASP A 208 -46.86 -13.63 -28.17
C ASP A 208 -47.62 -14.55 -27.20
N ASN A 209 -47.49 -15.87 -27.37
CA ASN A 209 -48.25 -16.82 -26.60
C ASN A 209 -47.44 -18.09 -26.39
N ILE A 210 -47.26 -18.47 -25.11
CA ILE A 210 -46.49 -19.66 -24.75
C ILE A 210 -47.01 -20.92 -25.46
N LYS A 211 -48.33 -21.00 -25.76
CA LYS A 211 -48.93 -22.13 -26.48
C LYS A 211 -48.50 -22.23 -27.95
N LEU A 212 -47.94 -21.17 -28.54
CA LEU A 212 -47.45 -21.18 -29.92
C LEU A 212 -46.05 -21.81 -30.02
N ASP A 213 -45.24 -21.74 -28.96
CA ASP A 213 -44.07 -22.62 -28.80
C ASP A 213 -44.54 -23.91 -28.12
N GLN A 214 -45.07 -24.83 -28.94
CA GLN A 214 -45.69 -26.05 -28.45
C GLN A 214 -44.74 -26.89 -27.59
N GLN A 215 -43.45 -26.93 -27.93
CA GLN A 215 -42.45 -27.64 -27.13
C GLN A 215 -42.27 -26.98 -25.75
N LEU A 216 -42.08 -25.65 -25.71
CA LEU A 216 -41.97 -24.90 -24.46
C LEU A 216 -43.23 -25.07 -23.60
N TYR A 217 -44.43 -25.02 -24.20
CA TYR A 217 -45.67 -25.19 -23.47
C TYR A 217 -45.82 -26.59 -22.87
N LEU A 218 -45.50 -27.65 -23.64
CA LEU A 218 -45.59 -29.02 -23.14
C LEU A 218 -44.63 -29.24 -21.98
N ASP A 219 -43.41 -28.72 -22.08
CA ASP A 219 -42.39 -28.85 -21.04
C ASP A 219 -42.71 -28.02 -19.79
N CYS A 220 -43.33 -26.85 -19.94
CA CYS A 220 -43.60 -25.91 -18.85
C CYS A 220 -45.05 -25.87 -18.35
N ARG A 221 -45.98 -26.68 -18.87
CA ARG A 221 -47.41 -26.57 -18.56
C ARG A 221 -47.71 -26.67 -17.05
N GLU A 222 -47.06 -27.61 -16.37
CA GLU A 222 -47.24 -27.83 -14.94
C GLU A 222 -46.67 -26.67 -14.13
N ASP A 223 -45.45 -26.22 -14.46
CA ASP A 223 -44.79 -25.09 -13.82
C ASP A 223 -45.57 -23.78 -14.02
N TYR A 224 -46.11 -23.55 -15.23
CA TYR A 224 -46.98 -22.41 -15.54
C TYR A 224 -48.22 -22.39 -14.64
N SER A 225 -48.90 -23.54 -14.51
CA SER A 225 -50.10 -23.65 -13.67
C SER A 225 -49.81 -23.41 -12.19
N ARG A 226 -48.60 -23.75 -11.73
CA ARG A 226 -48.20 -23.68 -10.32
C ARG A 226 -47.71 -22.30 -9.92
N TYR A 227 -46.89 -21.65 -10.74
CA TYR A 227 -46.16 -20.43 -10.36
C TYR A 227 -46.65 -19.16 -11.05
N CYS A 228 -47.24 -19.30 -12.24
CA CYS A 228 -47.63 -18.16 -13.08
C CYS A 228 -49.11 -18.17 -13.53
N PRO A 229 -50.09 -18.68 -12.74
CA PRO A 229 -51.49 -18.78 -13.18
C PRO A 229 -52.17 -17.41 -13.40
N GLN A 230 -51.61 -16.33 -12.84
CA GLN A 230 -52.14 -14.98 -12.93
C GLN A 230 -52.00 -14.35 -14.32
N PHE A 231 -51.11 -14.87 -15.17
CA PHE A 231 -50.84 -14.32 -16.49
C PHE A 231 -51.48 -15.21 -17.56
N PRO A 232 -52.34 -14.68 -18.46
CA PRO A 232 -52.93 -15.49 -19.51
C PRO A 232 -51.88 -15.89 -20.55
N ALA A 233 -52.02 -17.08 -21.14
CA ALA A 233 -51.04 -17.67 -22.06
C ALA A 233 -50.61 -16.75 -23.22
N GLY A 234 -51.50 -15.88 -23.72
CA GLY A 234 -51.26 -14.92 -24.82
C GLY A 234 -50.78 -13.53 -24.39
N SER A 235 -50.33 -13.35 -23.15
CA SER A 235 -49.83 -12.07 -22.64
C SER A 235 -48.35 -11.80 -22.92
N GLY A 236 -47.58 -12.82 -23.33
CA GLY A 236 -46.11 -12.81 -23.34
C GLY A 236 -45.45 -12.77 -21.95
N GLN A 237 -46.19 -12.44 -20.88
CA GLN A 237 -45.67 -12.31 -19.51
C GLN A 237 -45.42 -13.65 -18.81
N VAL A 238 -46.04 -14.72 -19.32
CA VAL A 238 -45.85 -16.08 -18.78
C VAL A 238 -44.37 -16.49 -18.85
N PHE A 239 -43.71 -16.19 -19.97
CA PHE A 239 -42.28 -16.47 -20.13
C PHE A 239 -41.43 -15.73 -19.08
N HIS A 240 -41.64 -14.41 -18.93
CA HIS A 240 -40.92 -13.61 -17.93
C HIS A 240 -41.16 -14.09 -16.50
N CYS A 241 -42.39 -14.49 -16.17
CA CYS A 241 -42.74 -15.00 -14.85
C CYS A 241 -42.02 -16.32 -14.54
N LEU A 242 -42.00 -17.25 -15.51
CA LEU A 242 -41.32 -18.54 -15.38
C LEU A 242 -39.80 -18.36 -15.30
N ALA A 243 -39.21 -17.51 -16.14
CA ALA A 243 -37.78 -17.21 -16.14
C ALA A 243 -37.29 -16.55 -14.83
N ARG A 244 -38.17 -15.88 -14.07
CA ARG A 244 -37.87 -15.31 -12.75
C ARG A 244 -37.95 -16.30 -11.59
N GLN A 245 -38.52 -17.49 -11.79
CA GLN A 245 -38.60 -18.46 -10.71
C GLN A 245 -37.22 -19.04 -10.41
N ASP A 246 -37.00 -19.40 -9.16
CA ASP A 246 -35.81 -20.13 -8.75
C ASP A 246 -35.65 -21.39 -9.63
N PRO A 247 -34.52 -21.54 -10.35
CA PRO A 247 -34.28 -22.67 -11.25
C PRO A 247 -34.37 -24.04 -10.56
N GLN A 248 -34.25 -24.11 -9.23
CA GLN A 248 -34.43 -25.35 -8.45
C GLN A 248 -35.90 -25.75 -8.27
N ARG A 249 -36.84 -24.80 -8.47
CA ARG A 249 -38.28 -25.02 -8.29
C ARG A 249 -39.00 -25.44 -9.56
N LEU A 250 -38.37 -25.24 -10.72
CA LEU A 250 -38.91 -25.59 -12.03
C LEU A 250 -38.54 -27.02 -12.41
N SER A 251 -39.38 -27.66 -13.24
CA SER A 251 -39.05 -28.94 -13.82
C SER A 251 -37.82 -28.83 -14.74
N LYS A 252 -37.01 -29.90 -14.80
CA LYS A 252 -35.80 -29.93 -15.64
C LYS A 252 -36.10 -29.64 -17.12
N LYS A 253 -37.19 -30.21 -17.64
CA LYS A 253 -37.64 -29.99 -19.02
C LYS A 253 -38.03 -28.54 -19.27
N CYS A 254 -38.79 -27.93 -18.35
CA CYS A 254 -39.16 -26.52 -18.48
C CYS A 254 -37.92 -25.62 -18.44
N LYS A 255 -36.98 -25.87 -17.51
CA LYS A 255 -35.73 -25.13 -17.41
C LYS A 255 -34.95 -25.16 -18.74
N GLU A 256 -34.75 -26.34 -19.31
CA GLU A 256 -34.05 -26.51 -20.60
C GLU A 256 -34.74 -25.77 -21.75
N SER A 257 -36.08 -25.85 -21.82
CA SER A 257 -36.86 -25.12 -22.83
C SER A 257 -36.86 -23.60 -22.63
N LEU A 258 -36.79 -23.09 -21.39
CA LEU A 258 -36.63 -21.66 -21.12
C LEU A 258 -35.24 -21.16 -21.57
N ILE A 259 -34.17 -21.89 -21.28
CA ILE A 259 -32.80 -21.52 -21.70
C ILE A 259 -32.69 -21.51 -23.22
N ARG A 260 -33.30 -22.48 -23.91
CA ARG A 260 -33.40 -22.50 -25.38
C ARG A 260 -34.02 -21.19 -25.88
N ARG A 261 -35.10 -20.73 -25.24
CA ARG A 261 -35.79 -19.48 -25.59
C ARG A 261 -34.94 -18.25 -25.30
N GLU A 262 -34.28 -18.17 -24.14
CA GLU A 262 -33.37 -17.08 -23.78
C GLU A 262 -32.17 -16.99 -24.73
N THR A 263 -31.64 -18.13 -25.17
CA THR A 263 -30.57 -18.19 -26.17
C THR A 263 -31.00 -17.57 -27.50
N LEU A 264 -32.23 -17.84 -27.95
CA LEU A 264 -32.77 -17.20 -29.15
C LEU A 264 -32.93 -15.69 -28.97
N ILE A 265 -33.37 -15.24 -27.79
CA ILE A 265 -33.50 -13.82 -27.43
C ILE A 265 -32.14 -13.12 -27.43
N SER A 266 -31.08 -13.76 -26.92
CA SER A 266 -29.73 -13.17 -26.90
C SER A 266 -29.15 -12.98 -28.31
N GLN A 267 -29.46 -13.91 -29.23
CA GLN A 267 -29.01 -13.86 -30.62
C GLN A 267 -29.83 -12.91 -31.51
N ASP A 268 -31.14 -12.79 -31.29
CA ASP A 268 -31.99 -11.81 -31.96
C ASP A 268 -33.02 -11.19 -31.01
N TYR A 269 -32.86 -9.88 -30.76
CA TYR A 269 -33.70 -9.15 -29.80
C TYR A 269 -35.20 -9.16 -30.16
N ARG A 270 -35.56 -9.39 -31.44
CA ARG A 270 -36.96 -9.40 -31.89
C ARG A 270 -37.76 -10.56 -31.32
N VAL A 271 -37.08 -11.63 -30.90
CA VAL A 271 -37.70 -12.80 -30.27
C VAL A 271 -38.32 -12.43 -28.91
N SER A 272 -37.84 -11.35 -28.27
CA SER A 272 -38.41 -10.81 -27.04
C SER A 272 -39.57 -9.84 -27.34
N LYS A 273 -40.80 -10.31 -27.15
CA LYS A 273 -41.98 -9.46 -27.37
C LYS A 273 -42.09 -8.33 -26.37
N GLY A 274 -41.77 -8.57 -25.10
CA GLY A 274 -41.80 -7.56 -24.04
C GLY A 274 -40.94 -6.35 -24.42
N LEU A 275 -39.68 -6.62 -24.77
CA LEU A 275 -38.74 -5.61 -25.27
C LEU A 275 -39.27 -4.91 -26.53
N MET A 276 -39.77 -5.67 -27.51
CA MET A 276 -40.33 -5.13 -28.76
C MET A 276 -41.64 -4.36 -28.59
N ARG A 277 -42.32 -4.49 -27.46
CA ARG A 277 -43.51 -3.72 -27.11
C ARG A 277 -43.12 -2.43 -26.41
N SER A 278 -42.27 -2.51 -25.41
CA SER A 278 -41.90 -1.37 -24.56
C SER A 278 -40.86 -0.46 -25.21
N CYS A 279 -39.88 -1.01 -25.94
CA CYS A 279 -38.76 -0.25 -26.50
C CYS A 279 -38.88 0.10 -28.00
N ARG A 280 -39.99 -0.24 -28.67
CA ARG A 280 -40.14 -0.10 -30.13
C ARG A 280 -39.87 1.32 -30.63
N GLU A 281 -40.53 2.29 -30.01
CA GLU A 281 -40.43 3.69 -30.40
C GLU A 281 -39.05 4.25 -30.09
N ASP A 282 -38.48 3.86 -28.94
CA ASP A 282 -37.15 4.28 -28.52
C ASP A 282 -36.08 3.74 -29.48
N ILE A 283 -36.15 2.47 -29.90
CA ILE A 283 -35.27 1.84 -30.91
C ILE A 283 -35.40 2.50 -32.29
N LYS A 284 -36.62 2.91 -32.68
CA LYS A 284 -36.87 3.55 -33.97
C LYS A 284 -36.32 4.97 -34.02
N LYS A 285 -36.58 5.77 -32.97
CA LYS A 285 -36.12 7.16 -32.82
C LYS A 285 -34.60 7.25 -32.72
N SER A 286 -33.99 6.32 -32.00
CA SER A 286 -32.53 6.22 -31.81
C SER A 286 -31.74 5.71 -33.00
N HIS A 287 -32.41 5.15 -34.01
CA HIS A 287 -31.76 4.52 -35.16
C HIS A 287 -30.78 3.39 -34.81
N CYS A 288 -30.97 2.71 -33.66
CA CYS A 288 -30.15 1.56 -33.25
C CYS A 288 -30.11 0.41 -34.28
N ARG A 289 -31.03 0.40 -35.27
CA ARG A 289 -31.07 -0.57 -36.38
C ARG A 289 -30.21 -0.18 -37.60
N LYS A 290 -29.92 1.12 -37.82
CA LYS A 290 -29.29 1.63 -39.05
C LYS A 290 -27.77 1.72 -38.97
N GLN A 291 -27.19 1.68 -37.77
CA GLN A 291 -25.72 1.66 -37.57
C GLN A 291 -25.11 0.28 -37.87
N THR A 292 -25.93 -0.72 -38.17
CA THR A 292 -25.54 -2.09 -38.53
C THR A 292 -26.01 -2.39 -39.95
N SER A 293 -25.18 -3.02 -40.77
CA SER A 293 -25.42 -3.30 -42.19
C SER A 293 -26.78 -3.98 -42.45
N SER A 294 -27.34 -3.74 -43.63
CA SER A 294 -28.74 -3.95 -43.97
C SER A 294 -29.23 -5.41 -44.12
N ASP A 295 -28.53 -6.43 -43.60
CA ASP A 295 -28.90 -7.82 -43.96
C ASP A 295 -28.59 -8.97 -42.96
N ARG A 296 -28.37 -8.72 -41.66
CA ARG A 296 -28.08 -9.82 -40.70
C ARG A 296 -28.77 -9.64 -39.33
N THR A 297 -29.00 -10.76 -38.63
CA THR A 297 -29.63 -10.85 -37.30
C THR A 297 -28.95 -9.91 -36.30
N ILE A 298 -29.72 -9.16 -35.51
CA ILE A 298 -29.20 -8.13 -34.59
C ILE A 298 -29.21 -8.69 -33.17
N ARG A 299 -28.04 -8.79 -32.55
CA ARG A 299 -27.91 -9.33 -31.19
C ARG A 299 -28.54 -8.40 -30.16
N LEU A 300 -29.13 -8.96 -29.11
CA LEU A 300 -29.71 -8.21 -28.00
C LEU A 300 -28.72 -7.23 -27.37
N ALA A 301 -27.48 -7.68 -27.13
CA ALA A 301 -26.41 -6.87 -26.57
C ALA A 301 -26.18 -5.53 -27.31
N GLN A 302 -26.34 -5.52 -28.65
CA GLN A 302 -26.13 -4.31 -29.45
C GLN A 302 -27.24 -3.27 -29.20
N ILE A 303 -28.49 -3.73 -29.07
CA ILE A 303 -29.62 -2.86 -28.76
C ILE A 303 -29.52 -2.33 -27.33
N LEU A 304 -29.14 -3.17 -26.37
CA LEU A 304 -28.95 -2.75 -24.98
C LEU A 304 -27.90 -1.63 -24.87
N LEU A 305 -26.72 -1.81 -25.47
CA LEU A 305 -25.65 -0.80 -25.47
C LEU A 305 -26.05 0.49 -26.21
N CYS A 306 -26.73 0.37 -27.34
CA CYS A 306 -27.16 1.55 -28.11
C CYS A 306 -28.16 2.41 -27.32
N LEU A 307 -29.18 1.80 -26.73
CA LEU A 307 -30.16 2.51 -25.92
C LEU A 307 -29.52 3.09 -24.66
N GLU A 308 -28.59 2.38 -24.03
CA GLU A 308 -27.83 2.89 -22.88
C GLU A 308 -27.03 4.15 -23.21
N ASN A 309 -26.27 4.14 -24.31
CA ASN A 309 -25.50 5.32 -24.73
C ASN A 309 -26.39 6.54 -24.94
N ILE A 310 -27.62 6.32 -25.42
CA ILE A 310 -28.61 7.38 -25.63
C ILE A 310 -29.17 7.89 -24.30
N ALA A 311 -29.43 7.00 -23.35
CA ALA A 311 -29.79 7.38 -21.98
C ALA A 311 -28.68 8.20 -21.31
N ARG A 312 -27.41 7.76 -21.43
CA ARG A 312 -26.24 8.47 -20.89
C ARG A 312 -26.04 9.85 -21.51
N ASN A 313 -26.40 10.03 -22.79
CA ASN A 313 -26.37 11.31 -23.50
C ASN A 313 -27.55 12.24 -23.16
N GLY A 314 -28.38 11.90 -22.15
CA GLY A 314 -29.44 12.76 -21.61
C GLY A 314 -30.79 12.66 -22.33
N SER A 315 -30.96 11.71 -23.25
CA SER A 315 -32.25 11.46 -23.91
C SER A 315 -33.14 10.58 -23.04
N LYS A 316 -34.43 10.92 -22.93
CA LYS A 316 -35.39 10.17 -22.10
C LYS A 316 -35.88 8.92 -22.83
N ILE A 317 -35.60 7.76 -22.25
CA ILE A 317 -36.22 6.47 -22.60
C ILE A 317 -37.49 6.29 -21.75
N SER A 318 -38.49 5.59 -22.28
CA SER A 318 -39.70 5.28 -21.52
C SER A 318 -39.42 4.39 -20.31
N SER A 319 -40.12 4.61 -19.19
CA SER A 319 -39.95 3.81 -17.96
C SER A 319 -40.22 2.32 -18.19
N ASP A 320 -41.17 2.00 -19.07
CA ASP A 320 -41.50 0.62 -19.43
C ASP A 320 -40.39 -0.03 -20.25
N CYS A 321 -39.71 0.73 -21.11
CA CYS A 321 -38.54 0.24 -21.83
C CYS A 321 -37.36 0.05 -20.87
N GLU A 322 -37.10 1.00 -19.98
CA GLU A 322 -36.01 0.90 -18.99
C GLU A 322 -36.15 -0.35 -18.11
N ALA A 323 -37.36 -0.67 -17.65
CA ALA A 323 -37.64 -1.89 -16.89
C ALA A 323 -37.33 -3.16 -17.70
N GLU A 324 -37.67 -3.19 -18.99
CA GLU A 324 -37.34 -4.30 -19.89
C GLU A 324 -35.82 -4.40 -20.12
N LEU A 325 -35.10 -3.28 -20.24
CA LEU A 325 -33.64 -3.27 -20.39
C LEU A 325 -32.96 -3.89 -19.16
N VAL A 326 -33.38 -3.50 -17.96
CA VAL A 326 -32.85 -4.06 -16.70
C VAL A 326 -33.11 -5.56 -16.62
N GLU A 327 -34.30 -6.01 -17.03
CA GLU A 327 -34.64 -7.44 -17.02
C GLU A 327 -33.75 -8.27 -17.96
N HIS A 328 -33.51 -7.78 -19.17
CA HIS A 328 -32.65 -8.46 -20.14
C HIS A 328 -31.17 -8.43 -19.74
N ARG A 329 -30.72 -7.39 -19.04
CA ARG A 329 -29.37 -7.33 -18.46
C ARG A 329 -29.21 -8.33 -17.31
N ARG A 330 -30.23 -8.46 -16.45
CA ARG A 330 -30.25 -9.45 -15.36
C ARG A 330 -30.13 -10.87 -15.92
N MET A 331 -30.90 -11.17 -16.97
CA MET A 331 -30.83 -12.45 -17.68
C MET A 331 -29.39 -12.80 -18.13
N LEU A 332 -28.63 -11.83 -18.67
CA LEU A 332 -27.23 -12.04 -19.08
C LEU A 332 -26.27 -12.30 -17.90
N MET A 333 -26.53 -11.72 -16.72
CA MET A 333 -25.74 -11.95 -15.50
C MET A 333 -26.15 -13.20 -14.74
N GLU A 334 -27.35 -13.73 -14.99
CA GLU A 334 -27.86 -14.94 -14.35
C GLU A 334 -27.36 -16.22 -15.01
N ASP A 335 -27.27 -16.24 -16.35
CA ASP A 335 -26.85 -17.42 -17.09
C ASP A 335 -25.73 -17.10 -18.09
N TYR A 336 -24.54 -17.60 -17.77
CA TYR A 336 -23.35 -17.40 -18.59
C TYR A 336 -23.51 -17.98 -20.01
N ARG A 337 -24.40 -18.96 -20.22
CA ARG A 337 -24.63 -19.60 -21.53
C ARG A 337 -25.23 -18.67 -22.56
N LEU A 338 -25.85 -17.58 -22.11
CA LEU A 338 -26.42 -16.57 -22.99
C LEU A 338 -25.37 -15.65 -23.62
N SER A 339 -24.12 -15.73 -23.13
CA SER A 339 -22.96 -15.01 -23.65
C SER A 339 -22.01 -16.00 -24.34
N PRO A 340 -22.08 -16.17 -25.68
CA PRO A 340 -21.23 -17.12 -26.40
C PRO A 340 -19.74 -16.89 -26.16
N GLU A 341 -19.32 -15.64 -25.99
CA GLU A 341 -17.93 -15.31 -25.70
C GLU A 341 -17.47 -15.91 -24.36
N ILE A 342 -18.34 -15.97 -23.34
CA ILE A 342 -18.00 -16.63 -22.06
C ILE A 342 -17.95 -18.14 -22.24
N VAL A 343 -18.89 -18.74 -22.97
CA VAL A 343 -18.94 -20.18 -23.18
C VAL A 343 -17.70 -20.68 -23.92
N ASP A 344 -17.28 -19.96 -24.96
CA ASP A 344 -16.16 -20.35 -25.81
C ASP A 344 -14.82 -19.95 -25.20
N ASP A 345 -14.65 -18.68 -24.78
CA ASP A 345 -13.36 -18.17 -24.31
C ASP A 345 -13.04 -18.55 -22.85
N CYS A 346 -14.04 -18.91 -22.03
CA CYS A 346 -13.84 -19.38 -20.65
C CYS A 346 -14.04 -20.89 -20.46
N LYS A 347 -14.15 -21.66 -21.56
CA LYS A 347 -14.46 -23.10 -21.50
C LYS A 347 -13.53 -23.88 -20.57
N ARG A 348 -12.22 -23.56 -20.59
CA ARG A 348 -11.21 -24.20 -19.76
C ARG A 348 -11.37 -23.80 -18.30
N GLU A 349 -11.51 -22.52 -18.04
CA GLU A 349 -11.61 -21.93 -16.70
C GLU A 349 -12.83 -22.48 -15.97
N ILE A 350 -13.98 -22.57 -16.64
CA ILE A 350 -15.21 -23.14 -16.07
C ILE A 350 -14.98 -24.59 -15.63
N ALA A 351 -14.33 -25.40 -16.47
CA ALA A 351 -14.08 -26.81 -16.18
C ALA A 351 -13.04 -27.02 -15.06
N VAL A 352 -12.04 -26.14 -14.97
CA VAL A 352 -10.92 -26.26 -14.02
C VAL A 352 -11.26 -25.65 -12.66
N TYR A 353 -11.91 -24.48 -12.63
CA TYR A 353 -12.08 -23.70 -11.41
C TYR A 353 -13.50 -23.73 -10.83
N CYS A 354 -14.53 -23.94 -11.64
CA CYS A 354 -15.91 -23.67 -11.22
C CYS A 354 -16.78 -24.92 -10.93
N ASN A 355 -16.19 -26.11 -10.76
CA ASN A 355 -16.87 -27.35 -10.31
C ASN A 355 -18.24 -27.65 -10.98
N GLY A 356 -18.47 -27.19 -12.20
CA GLY A 356 -19.71 -27.43 -12.96
C GLY A 356 -20.41 -26.16 -13.45
N LEU A 357 -21.55 -26.37 -14.12
CA LEU A 357 -22.35 -25.33 -14.76
C LEU A 357 -23.52 -24.96 -13.85
N GLU A 358 -23.36 -23.90 -13.07
CA GLU A 358 -24.38 -23.41 -12.15
C GLU A 358 -25.05 -22.13 -12.68
N THR A 359 -26.37 -22.04 -12.49
CA THR A 359 -27.21 -20.91 -12.91
C THR A 359 -27.44 -19.93 -11.76
N GLY A 360 -27.83 -18.69 -12.06
CA GLY A 360 -28.07 -17.65 -11.04
C GLY A 360 -26.84 -16.80 -10.73
N GLY A 361 -25.94 -16.65 -11.72
CA GLY A 361 -24.73 -15.83 -11.61
C GLY A 361 -23.54 -16.52 -10.96
N VAL A 362 -23.70 -17.72 -10.40
CA VAL A 362 -22.64 -18.41 -9.62
C VAL A 362 -21.40 -18.69 -10.46
N THR A 363 -21.55 -19.22 -11.68
CA THR A 363 -20.40 -19.46 -12.57
C THR A 363 -19.73 -18.15 -12.98
N ILE A 364 -20.49 -17.05 -13.17
CA ILE A 364 -19.92 -15.74 -13.51
C ILE A 364 -19.09 -15.20 -12.34
N HIS A 365 -19.63 -15.23 -11.12
CA HIS A 365 -18.89 -14.81 -9.91
C HIS A 365 -17.70 -15.71 -9.59
N CYS A 366 -17.79 -17.00 -9.85
CA CYS A 366 -16.65 -17.91 -9.77
C CYS A 366 -15.54 -17.47 -10.75
N LEU A 367 -15.88 -17.28 -12.03
CA LEU A 367 -14.93 -16.80 -13.02
C LEU A 367 -14.35 -15.43 -12.66
N MET A 368 -15.16 -14.50 -12.15
CA MET A 368 -14.70 -13.20 -11.66
C MET A 368 -13.74 -13.36 -10.48
N LYS A 369 -14.04 -14.22 -9.51
CA LYS A 369 -13.18 -14.51 -8.36
C LYS A 369 -11.81 -15.03 -8.81
N TYR A 370 -11.75 -15.97 -9.75
CA TYR A 370 -10.48 -16.51 -10.24
C TYR A 370 -9.77 -15.59 -11.24
N ALA A 371 -10.50 -14.76 -11.99
CA ALA A 371 -9.89 -13.71 -12.81
C ALA A 371 -9.16 -12.65 -11.97
N ARG A 372 -9.52 -12.52 -10.68
CA ARG A 372 -8.84 -11.68 -9.69
C ARG A 372 -7.61 -12.35 -9.08
N GLN A 373 -7.70 -13.65 -8.81
CA GLN A 373 -6.67 -14.39 -8.10
C GLN A 373 -5.54 -14.81 -9.04
N LYS A 374 -4.30 -14.53 -8.66
CA LYS A 374 -3.11 -14.99 -9.39
C LYS A 374 -2.73 -16.36 -8.83
N ASP A 375 -3.09 -17.41 -9.54
CA ASP A 375 -2.95 -18.76 -9.03
C ASP A 375 -1.58 -19.37 -9.38
N GLU A 376 -0.58 -19.17 -8.52
CA GLU A 376 0.75 -19.83 -8.65
C GLU A 376 0.75 -21.27 -8.09
N ARG A 377 -0.32 -21.73 -7.42
CA ARG A 377 -0.34 -23.06 -6.75
C ARG A 377 -1.44 -24.02 -7.22
N SER A 378 -2.36 -23.60 -8.08
CA SER A 378 -3.36 -24.51 -8.65
C SER A 378 -2.82 -25.33 -9.81
N ARG A 379 -3.17 -26.63 -9.84
CA ARG A 379 -2.81 -27.62 -10.87
C ARG A 379 -3.34 -27.30 -12.30
N GLY A 380 -3.83 -26.09 -12.57
CA GLY A 380 -4.62 -25.70 -13.75
C GLY A 380 -4.03 -24.61 -14.67
N GLY A 381 -2.86 -24.04 -14.36
CA GLY A 381 -2.20 -22.99 -15.16
C GLY A 381 -2.76 -21.57 -14.95
N ASN A 382 -2.23 -20.58 -15.68
CA ASN A 382 -2.70 -19.17 -15.60
C ASN A 382 -4.12 -19.01 -16.15
N PHE A 383 -4.92 -18.11 -15.58
CA PHE A 383 -6.24 -17.70 -16.12
C PHE A 383 -6.11 -17.06 -17.50
N ASP A 384 -6.91 -17.47 -18.50
CA ASP A 384 -6.73 -17.00 -19.88
C ASP A 384 -7.14 -15.52 -20.06
N LYS A 385 -6.36 -14.80 -20.88
CA LYS A 385 -6.62 -13.39 -21.20
C LYS A 385 -7.93 -13.24 -22.00
N LYS A 386 -8.26 -14.20 -22.87
CA LYS A 386 -9.51 -14.17 -23.65
C LYS A 386 -10.73 -14.28 -22.75
N CYS A 387 -10.71 -15.21 -21.78
CA CYS A 387 -11.78 -15.30 -20.78
C CYS A 387 -11.93 -14.01 -19.97
N LYS A 388 -10.82 -13.39 -19.56
CA LYS A 388 -10.86 -12.11 -18.83
C LYS A 388 -11.50 -10.98 -19.65
N LEU A 389 -11.16 -10.87 -20.94
CA LEU A 389 -11.78 -9.92 -21.86
C LEU A 389 -13.27 -10.22 -22.08
N ALA A 390 -13.66 -11.49 -22.15
CA ALA A 390 -15.05 -11.89 -22.25
C ALA A 390 -15.85 -11.47 -20.99
N LEU A 391 -15.29 -11.64 -19.79
CA LEU A 391 -15.88 -11.15 -18.53
C LEU A 391 -16.00 -9.62 -18.50
N GLU A 392 -14.95 -8.90 -18.92
CA GLU A 392 -14.99 -7.44 -19.05
C GLU A 392 -16.11 -6.99 -20.00
N SER A 393 -16.25 -7.67 -21.13
CA SER A 393 -17.32 -7.37 -22.09
C SER A 393 -18.69 -7.70 -21.52
N LEU A 394 -18.84 -8.75 -20.72
CA LEU A 394 -20.09 -9.09 -20.06
C LEU A 394 -20.49 -8.00 -19.07
N VAL A 395 -19.59 -7.59 -18.17
CA VAL A 395 -19.82 -6.51 -17.18
C VAL A 395 -20.23 -5.21 -17.86
N LYS A 396 -19.59 -4.88 -18.99
CA LYS A 396 -19.94 -3.70 -19.79
C LYS A 396 -21.36 -3.80 -20.36
N ARG A 397 -21.75 -4.96 -20.90
CA ARG A 397 -23.06 -5.16 -21.55
C ARG A 397 -24.21 -5.27 -20.55
N SER A 398 -23.94 -5.79 -19.36
CA SER A 398 -24.93 -5.89 -18.29
C SER A 398 -25.10 -4.60 -17.49
N ASP A 399 -24.16 -3.65 -17.59
CA ASP A 399 -24.23 -2.33 -16.93
C ASP A 399 -24.40 -2.44 -15.39
N VAL A 400 -23.77 -3.46 -14.81
CA VAL A 400 -23.85 -3.78 -13.37
C VAL A 400 -23.30 -2.65 -12.50
N GLY A 401 -22.32 -1.89 -13.02
CA GLY A 401 -21.74 -0.74 -12.32
C GLY A 401 -22.72 0.42 -12.11
N GLU A 402 -23.64 0.64 -13.04
CA GLU A 402 -24.69 1.66 -12.90
C GLU A 402 -25.85 1.14 -12.03
N ASN A 403 -26.27 -0.11 -12.24
CA ASN A 403 -27.40 -0.70 -11.53
C ASN A 403 -27.05 -2.05 -10.89
N TRP A 404 -26.75 -2.00 -9.59
CA TRP A 404 -26.44 -3.16 -8.77
C TRP A 404 -27.55 -4.25 -8.73
N LYS A 405 -28.80 -3.92 -9.08
CA LYS A 405 -29.93 -4.88 -9.10
C LYS A 405 -29.87 -5.86 -10.27
N VAL A 406 -29.06 -5.54 -11.29
CA VAL A 406 -28.87 -6.42 -12.45
C VAL A 406 -28.16 -7.71 -12.04
N ASP A 407 -27.24 -7.61 -11.08
CA ASP A 407 -26.49 -8.75 -10.61
C ASP A 407 -27.25 -9.45 -9.47
N PRO A 408 -27.71 -10.70 -9.66
CA PRO A 408 -28.51 -11.42 -8.68
C PRO A 408 -27.72 -11.75 -7.40
N ILE A 409 -26.42 -12.04 -7.50
CA ILE A 409 -25.59 -12.41 -6.35
C ILE A 409 -25.30 -11.17 -5.52
N LEU A 410 -24.87 -10.10 -6.18
CA LEU A 410 -24.66 -8.82 -5.52
C LEU A 410 -25.96 -8.31 -4.87
N HIS A 411 -27.09 -8.39 -5.60
CA HIS A 411 -28.36 -7.91 -5.11
C HIS A 411 -28.78 -8.62 -3.83
N ASN A 412 -28.73 -9.95 -3.84
CA ASN A 412 -29.14 -10.76 -2.70
C ASN A 412 -28.20 -10.58 -1.49
N ALA A 413 -26.89 -10.52 -1.73
CA ALA A 413 -25.91 -10.36 -0.65
C ALA A 413 -25.96 -8.96 -0.01
N CYS A 414 -26.11 -7.91 -0.82
CA CYS A 414 -26.01 -6.53 -0.38
C CYS A 414 -27.34 -5.84 -0.02
N ALA A 415 -28.50 -6.43 -0.35
CA ALA A 415 -29.80 -5.85 0.01
C ALA A 415 -29.94 -5.47 1.51
N PRO A 416 -29.47 -6.27 2.49
CA PRO A 416 -29.51 -5.89 3.91
C PRO A 416 -28.62 -4.70 4.25
N VAL A 417 -27.48 -4.54 3.56
CA VAL A 417 -26.56 -3.42 3.76
C VAL A 417 -27.16 -2.15 3.17
N VAL A 418 -27.76 -2.24 1.98
CA VAL A 418 -28.45 -1.11 1.33
C VAL A 418 -29.60 -0.59 2.18
N SER A 419 -30.43 -1.48 2.75
CA SER A 419 -31.57 -1.07 3.57
C SER A 419 -31.19 -0.41 4.90
N THR A 420 -29.96 -0.65 5.37
CA THR A 420 -29.47 -0.12 6.66
C THR A 420 -28.64 1.15 6.46
N VAL A 421 -27.68 1.12 5.53
CA VAL A 421 -26.65 2.17 5.36
C VAL A 421 -26.99 3.10 4.19
N CYS A 422 -27.44 2.56 3.05
CA CYS A 422 -27.66 3.33 1.82
C CYS A 422 -29.14 3.68 1.55
N LYS A 423 -30.00 3.64 2.58
CA LYS A 423 -31.46 3.80 2.45
C LYS A 423 -31.91 5.16 1.90
N ASP A 424 -31.16 6.22 2.21
CA ASP A 424 -31.52 7.60 1.88
C ASP A 424 -30.97 8.03 0.50
N ILE A 425 -30.35 7.09 -0.23
CA ILE A 425 -29.74 7.35 -1.52
C ILE A 425 -30.73 7.03 -2.64
N ASN A 426 -31.04 8.06 -3.43
CA ASN A 426 -31.89 7.90 -4.60
C ASN A 426 -31.21 7.01 -5.66
N SER A 427 -32.00 6.16 -6.32
CA SER A 427 -31.52 5.29 -7.40
C SER A 427 -31.05 6.09 -8.62
N GLY A 428 -30.13 5.52 -9.42
CA GLY A 428 -29.53 6.13 -10.63
C GLY A 428 -28.19 6.82 -10.41
N GLU A 429 -27.42 6.95 -11.49
CA GLU A 429 -26.04 7.46 -11.57
C GLU A 429 -25.05 6.69 -10.67
N ALA A 430 -25.16 5.36 -10.61
CA ALA A 430 -24.34 4.48 -9.78
C ALA A 430 -24.27 4.83 -8.27
N ARG A 431 -25.16 5.69 -7.75
CA ARG A 431 -25.03 6.24 -6.37
C ARG A 431 -25.13 5.18 -5.28
N VAL A 432 -26.04 4.21 -5.44
CA VAL A 432 -26.17 3.10 -4.48
C VAL A 432 -24.93 2.20 -4.53
N MET A 433 -24.39 1.96 -5.73
CA MET A 433 -23.15 1.20 -5.91
C MET A 433 -21.95 1.91 -5.23
N ASN A 434 -21.84 3.23 -5.39
CA ASN A 434 -20.79 4.02 -4.75
C ASN A 434 -20.91 4.00 -3.23
N CYS A 435 -22.12 4.11 -2.67
CA CYS A 435 -22.32 3.97 -1.23
C CYS A 435 -21.88 2.60 -0.71
N LEU A 436 -22.18 1.52 -1.44
CA LEU A 436 -21.72 0.19 -1.09
C LEU A 436 -20.19 0.11 -1.12
N MET A 437 -19.54 0.67 -2.15
CA MET A 437 -18.07 0.70 -2.26
C MET A 437 -17.40 1.55 -1.16
N ASP A 438 -17.99 2.68 -0.77
CA ASP A 438 -17.46 3.56 0.27
C ASP A 438 -17.55 2.94 1.68
N ASN A 439 -18.39 1.92 1.86
CA ASN A 439 -18.59 1.21 3.13
C ASN A 439 -17.90 -0.16 3.17
N ILE A 440 -17.06 -0.51 2.19
CA ILE A 440 -16.23 -1.71 2.23
C ILE A 440 -15.32 -1.66 3.48
N GLY A 441 -15.32 -2.75 4.26
CA GLY A 441 -14.56 -2.85 5.52
C GLY A 441 -15.19 -2.13 6.73
N SER A 442 -16.42 -1.62 6.62
CA SER A 442 -17.20 -1.10 7.76
C SER A 442 -17.84 -2.24 8.58
N ASP A 443 -18.17 -1.99 9.85
CA ASP A 443 -18.81 -2.98 10.73
C ASP A 443 -20.20 -3.45 10.23
N HIS A 444 -20.83 -2.69 9.33
CA HIS A 444 -22.13 -3.01 8.74
C HIS A 444 -22.03 -3.81 7.44
N MET A 445 -20.82 -3.96 6.89
CA MET A 445 -20.59 -4.73 5.67
C MET A 445 -20.56 -6.23 5.98
N LYS A 446 -21.38 -7.02 5.27
CA LYS A 446 -21.37 -8.48 5.38
C LYS A 446 -20.31 -9.07 4.45
N GLU A 447 -19.67 -10.15 4.87
CA GLU A 447 -18.62 -10.84 4.10
C GLU A 447 -19.07 -11.22 2.69
N ASP A 448 -20.25 -11.85 2.54
CA ASP A 448 -20.79 -12.22 1.22
C ASP A 448 -21.04 -11.01 0.30
N CYS A 449 -21.48 -9.89 0.87
CA CYS A 449 -21.70 -8.65 0.12
C CYS A 449 -20.36 -8.01 -0.27
N GLU A 450 -19.40 -7.99 0.64
CA GLU A 450 -18.05 -7.50 0.38
C GLU A 450 -17.38 -8.29 -0.73
N ASP A 451 -17.45 -9.62 -0.71
CA ASP A 451 -16.85 -10.48 -1.72
C ASP A 451 -17.46 -10.25 -3.11
N ALA A 452 -18.79 -10.20 -3.21
CA ALA A 452 -19.48 -9.90 -4.46
C ALA A 452 -19.14 -8.49 -4.98
N LEU A 453 -19.10 -7.49 -4.09
CA LEU A 453 -18.73 -6.12 -4.44
C LEU A 453 -17.32 -6.03 -5.00
N ILE A 454 -16.33 -6.66 -4.36
CA ILE A 454 -14.94 -6.56 -4.80
C ILE A 454 -14.71 -7.32 -6.11
N GLN A 455 -15.43 -8.43 -6.34
CA GLN A 455 -15.41 -9.14 -7.62
C GLN A 455 -15.81 -8.22 -8.78
N ILE A 456 -16.86 -7.42 -8.60
CA ILE A 456 -17.35 -6.48 -9.62
C ILE A 456 -16.46 -5.23 -9.69
N GLN A 457 -16.06 -4.69 -8.53
CA GLN A 457 -15.18 -3.53 -8.41
C GLN A 457 -13.86 -3.73 -9.16
N TYR A 458 -13.33 -4.96 -9.18
CA TYR A 458 -12.13 -5.30 -9.93
C TYR A 458 -12.24 -4.94 -11.42
N PHE A 459 -13.39 -5.20 -12.04
CA PHE A 459 -13.63 -4.91 -13.46
C PHE A 459 -13.99 -3.44 -13.67
N ILE A 460 -14.89 -2.89 -12.84
CA ILE A 460 -15.32 -1.48 -12.93
C ILE A 460 -14.13 -0.53 -12.76
N SER A 461 -13.29 -0.78 -11.76
CA SER A 461 -12.18 0.12 -11.47
C SER A 461 -11.18 0.17 -12.61
N ARG A 462 -10.89 -0.94 -13.29
CA ARG A 462 -9.85 -1.03 -14.34
C ARG A 462 -10.20 -0.34 -15.65
N ARG A 463 -11.47 -0.03 -15.90
CA ARG A 463 -11.93 0.68 -17.10
C ARG A 463 -12.74 1.88 -16.70
N PHE A 464 -12.19 3.08 -16.92
CA PHE A 464 -12.80 4.31 -16.45
C PHE A 464 -14.20 4.58 -17.03
N GLU A 465 -14.58 3.91 -18.14
CA GLU A 465 -15.89 3.99 -18.78
C GLU A 465 -16.99 3.18 -18.07
N LEU A 466 -16.57 2.22 -17.23
CA LEU A 466 -17.46 1.41 -16.41
C LEU A 466 -17.87 2.11 -15.12
N ASP A 467 -17.24 3.24 -14.76
CA ASP A 467 -17.71 4.17 -13.73
C ASP A 467 -18.40 5.37 -14.40
N PRO A 468 -19.75 5.47 -14.35
CA PRO A 468 -20.50 6.50 -15.04
C PRO A 468 -20.22 7.93 -14.54
N GLN A 469 -19.92 8.10 -13.25
CA GLN A 469 -19.63 9.42 -12.66
C GLN A 469 -18.23 9.89 -13.05
N LEU A 470 -17.24 8.99 -12.99
CA LEU A 470 -15.88 9.25 -13.42
C LEU A 470 -15.84 9.56 -14.93
N TYR A 471 -16.50 8.74 -15.75
CA TYR A 471 -16.54 8.95 -17.20
C TYR A 471 -17.15 10.31 -17.56
N LYS A 472 -18.32 10.64 -17.00
CA LYS A 472 -19.00 11.93 -17.24
C LYS A 472 -18.15 13.13 -16.79
N ALA A 473 -17.45 13.00 -15.68
CA ALA A 473 -16.63 14.08 -15.13
C ALA A 473 -15.28 14.24 -15.84
N CYS A 474 -14.68 13.15 -16.34
CA CYS A 474 -13.29 13.14 -16.83
C CYS A 474 -13.12 12.92 -18.34
N ARG A 475 -14.20 12.74 -19.12
CA ARG A 475 -14.11 12.49 -20.57
C ARG A 475 -13.34 13.60 -21.33
N SER A 476 -13.62 14.87 -21.01
CA SER A 476 -12.94 16.03 -21.61
C SER A 476 -11.44 16.03 -21.29
N ASP A 477 -11.11 15.82 -20.02
CA ASP A 477 -9.73 15.75 -19.52
C ASP A 477 -8.96 14.56 -20.10
N ALA A 478 -9.60 13.40 -20.23
CA ALA A 478 -9.00 12.21 -20.82
C ALA A 478 -8.64 12.43 -22.31
N SER A 479 -9.52 13.07 -23.08
CA SER A 479 -9.21 13.42 -24.47
C SER A 479 -8.13 14.51 -24.58
N ARG A 480 -8.18 15.53 -23.70
CA ARG A 480 -7.25 16.66 -23.69
C ARG A 480 -5.83 16.29 -23.25
N LEU A 481 -5.71 15.56 -22.14
CA LEU A 481 -4.44 15.30 -21.44
C LEU A 481 -3.88 13.90 -21.70
N CYS A 482 -4.75 12.92 -21.91
CA CYS A 482 -4.38 11.51 -22.12
C CYS A 482 -4.48 11.06 -23.60
N LYS A 483 -4.82 11.99 -24.51
CA LYS A 483 -4.90 11.76 -25.97
C LYS A 483 -5.83 10.61 -26.37
N VAL A 484 -6.90 10.41 -25.61
CA VAL A 484 -7.94 9.41 -25.94
C VAL A 484 -8.79 9.92 -27.12
N THR A 485 -8.90 9.15 -28.19
CA THR A 485 -9.67 9.49 -29.39
C THR A 485 -11.18 9.57 -29.09
N THR A 486 -11.89 10.49 -29.74
CA THR A 486 -13.32 10.76 -29.49
C THR A 486 -14.28 9.73 -30.11
N ASN A 487 -13.82 8.91 -31.07
CA ASN A 487 -14.59 7.91 -31.84
C ASN A 487 -14.19 6.45 -31.53
N TRP A 488 -14.06 6.12 -30.26
CA TRP A 488 -13.66 4.80 -29.75
C TRP A 488 -14.83 3.80 -29.63
N GLU A 489 -16.08 4.24 -29.87
CA GLU A 489 -17.30 3.43 -29.70
C GLU A 489 -17.42 2.25 -30.70
N ASN A 490 -16.65 2.26 -31.80
CA ASN A 490 -16.74 1.28 -32.90
C ASN A 490 -15.54 0.33 -33.01
N GLU A 491 -14.50 0.47 -32.18
CA GLU A 491 -13.30 -0.39 -32.26
C GLU A 491 -13.22 -1.34 -31.07
N VAL A 492 -13.39 -2.63 -31.36
CA VAL A 492 -13.44 -3.73 -30.38
C VAL A 492 -12.07 -4.03 -29.73
N ASP A 493 -10.97 -3.42 -30.22
CA ASP A 493 -9.58 -3.85 -29.94
C ASP A 493 -8.69 -2.82 -29.21
N SER A 494 -9.25 -1.76 -28.63
CA SER A 494 -8.44 -0.71 -28.02
C SER A 494 -8.18 -0.95 -26.53
N ASN A 495 -6.96 -1.43 -26.24
CA ASN A 495 -6.43 -1.90 -24.95
C ASN A 495 -6.09 -0.76 -23.94
N TYR A 496 -6.91 0.30 -23.84
CA TYR A 496 -6.55 1.55 -23.12
C TYR A 496 -7.11 1.70 -21.69
N GLY A 497 -7.82 0.70 -21.14
CA GLY A 497 -8.50 0.81 -19.84
C GLY A 497 -7.60 1.20 -18.65
N PRO A 498 -6.47 0.52 -18.40
CA PRO A 498 -5.59 0.80 -17.27
C PRO A 498 -4.84 2.13 -17.37
N ASP A 499 -4.48 2.55 -18.60
CA ASP A 499 -3.59 3.69 -18.84
C ASP A 499 -4.27 5.04 -18.64
N VAL A 500 -5.59 5.14 -18.85
CA VAL A 500 -6.31 6.43 -18.78
C VAL A 500 -6.43 6.91 -17.33
N LEU A 501 -6.81 6.05 -16.39
CA LEU A 501 -6.91 6.50 -14.99
C LEU A 501 -5.53 6.82 -14.39
N SER A 502 -4.53 5.99 -14.68
CA SER A 502 -3.14 6.27 -14.27
C SER A 502 -2.57 7.52 -14.96
N CYS A 503 -3.03 7.85 -16.17
CA CYS A 503 -2.72 9.10 -16.84
C CYS A 503 -3.41 10.30 -16.17
N LEU A 504 -4.73 10.26 -15.98
CA LEU A 504 -5.50 11.31 -15.32
C LEU A 504 -4.94 11.61 -13.92
N TYR A 505 -4.54 10.56 -13.20
CA TYR A 505 -3.89 10.67 -11.90
C TYR A 505 -2.61 11.53 -11.93
N ARG A 506 -1.79 11.45 -12.99
CA ARG A 506 -0.57 12.28 -13.13
C ARG A 506 -0.87 13.77 -13.29
N TYR A 507 -2.11 14.12 -13.64
CA TYR A 507 -2.55 15.51 -13.84
C TYR A 507 -3.41 16.05 -12.69
N ILE A 508 -3.50 15.30 -11.57
CA ILE A 508 -4.07 15.81 -10.32
C ILE A 508 -3.28 17.02 -9.82
N ASP A 509 -1.94 16.96 -9.88
CA ASP A 509 -1.07 18.08 -9.59
C ASP A 509 0.16 18.13 -10.53
N PRO A 510 -0.01 18.66 -11.75
CA PRO A 510 1.07 18.80 -12.72
C PRO A 510 1.96 20.01 -12.41
N ASP A 511 3.25 19.93 -12.78
CA ASP A 511 4.23 21.02 -12.65
C ASP A 511 3.79 22.31 -13.40
N ASP A 512 2.93 22.17 -14.41
CA ASP A 512 2.31 23.26 -15.16
C ASP A 512 0.84 23.43 -14.75
N LYS A 513 0.49 24.63 -14.27
CA LYS A 513 -0.87 24.95 -13.79
C LYS A 513 -1.93 24.85 -14.88
N ASP A 514 -1.56 24.99 -16.15
CA ASP A 514 -2.48 24.90 -17.30
C ASP A 514 -2.87 23.45 -17.66
N MET A 515 -2.18 22.45 -17.08
CA MET A 515 -2.41 21.02 -17.33
C MET A 515 -3.27 20.33 -16.26
N ARG A 516 -3.87 21.09 -15.32
CA ARG A 516 -4.70 20.54 -14.24
C ARG A 516 -6.04 19.97 -14.73
N LEU A 517 -6.48 18.89 -14.08
CA LEU A 517 -7.83 18.35 -14.23
C LEU A 517 -8.90 19.38 -13.85
N GLU A 518 -10.08 19.28 -14.48
CA GLU A 518 -11.26 20.00 -14.03
C GLU A 518 -11.67 19.57 -12.62
N LYS A 519 -12.24 20.49 -11.83
CA LYS A 519 -12.59 20.23 -10.41
C LYS A 519 -13.50 19.00 -10.23
N SER A 520 -14.45 18.80 -11.13
CA SER A 520 -15.35 17.64 -11.15
C SER A 520 -14.61 16.34 -11.45
N CYS A 521 -13.66 16.37 -12.39
CA CYS A 521 -12.84 15.20 -12.69
C CYS A 521 -11.91 14.86 -11.52
N LEU A 522 -11.22 15.87 -10.98
CA LEU A 522 -10.32 15.72 -9.84
C LEU A 522 -10.98 15.05 -8.64
N GLN A 523 -12.20 15.47 -8.28
CA GLN A 523 -12.96 14.87 -7.18
C GLN A 523 -13.28 13.39 -7.42
N ASN A 524 -13.65 13.01 -8.65
CA ASN A 524 -13.96 11.63 -8.99
C ASN A 524 -12.71 10.75 -9.09
N VAL A 525 -11.59 11.28 -9.60
CA VAL A 525 -10.31 10.56 -9.59
C VAL A 525 -9.89 10.29 -8.14
N ARG A 526 -9.97 11.29 -7.24
CA ARG A 526 -9.68 11.11 -5.80
C ARG A 526 -10.61 10.08 -5.14
N ARG A 527 -11.92 10.12 -5.41
CA ARG A 527 -12.88 9.12 -4.94
C ARG A 527 -12.47 7.70 -5.34
N ILE A 528 -12.11 7.51 -6.61
CA ILE A 528 -11.71 6.19 -7.12
C ILE A 528 -10.39 5.73 -6.51
N MET A 529 -9.44 6.63 -6.30
CA MET A 529 -8.20 6.30 -5.59
C MET A 529 -8.47 5.86 -4.16
N ARG A 530 -9.39 6.53 -3.45
CA ARG A 530 -9.81 6.14 -2.10
C ARG A 530 -10.49 4.77 -2.09
N GLN A 531 -11.45 4.53 -2.99
CA GLN A 531 -12.17 3.25 -3.10
C GLN A 531 -11.22 2.09 -3.46
N ARG A 532 -10.18 2.36 -4.27
CA ARG A 532 -9.11 1.41 -4.57
C ARG A 532 -8.16 1.19 -3.39
N ALA A 533 -7.77 2.22 -2.66
CA ALA A 533 -6.86 2.09 -1.52
C ALA A 533 -7.41 1.14 -0.44
N VAL A 534 -8.75 1.06 -0.30
CA VAL A 534 -9.43 0.15 0.63
C VAL A 534 -9.53 -1.29 0.09
N SER A 535 -9.55 -1.47 -1.24
CA SER A 535 -9.81 -2.77 -1.89
C SER A 535 -8.59 -3.46 -2.50
N VAL A 536 -7.41 -2.81 -2.53
CA VAL A 536 -6.28 -3.25 -3.36
C VAL A 536 -5.34 -4.20 -2.62
N ASP A 537 -5.09 -5.35 -3.26
CA ASP A 537 -3.97 -6.26 -3.01
C ASP A 537 -2.63 -5.60 -3.46
N LEU A 538 -2.52 -5.09 -4.71
CA LEU A 538 -1.47 -4.15 -5.18
C LEU A 538 -1.88 -3.42 -6.49
N GLU A 539 -1.40 -2.20 -6.77
CA GLU A 539 -1.69 -1.50 -8.06
C GLU A 539 -0.98 -2.23 -9.23
N PRO A 540 -1.62 -2.47 -10.39
CA PRO A 540 -1.05 -3.28 -11.47
C PRO A 540 0.33 -2.83 -11.96
N THR A 541 0.58 -1.52 -12.01
CA THR A 541 1.89 -0.98 -12.42
C THR A 541 3.00 -1.23 -11.40
N ILE A 542 2.63 -1.34 -10.12
CA ILE A 542 3.56 -1.68 -9.02
C ILE A 542 3.78 -3.20 -9.06
N GLU A 543 2.72 -3.99 -9.20
CA GLU A 543 2.79 -5.45 -9.31
C GLU A 543 3.69 -5.90 -10.46
N GLU A 544 3.56 -5.28 -11.65
CA GLU A 544 4.41 -5.59 -12.81
C GLU A 544 5.88 -5.25 -12.58
N SER A 545 6.17 -4.15 -11.90
CA SER A 545 7.55 -3.68 -11.66
C SER A 545 8.22 -4.37 -10.47
N CYS A 546 7.41 -4.90 -9.54
CA CYS A 546 7.85 -5.51 -8.28
C CYS A 546 7.62 -7.02 -8.24
N LEU A 547 7.27 -7.66 -9.36
CA LEU A 547 6.88 -9.07 -9.41
C LEU A 547 7.97 -10.01 -8.85
N THR A 548 9.22 -9.76 -9.22
CA THR A 548 10.39 -10.50 -8.73
C THR A 548 10.61 -10.27 -7.23
N ASP A 549 10.49 -9.04 -6.77
CA ASP A 549 10.69 -8.65 -5.38
C ASP A 549 9.60 -9.21 -4.46
N LEU A 550 8.34 -9.22 -4.92
CA LEU A 550 7.21 -9.83 -4.20
C LEU A 550 7.44 -11.32 -3.96
N GLY A 551 7.88 -12.05 -4.98
CA GLY A 551 8.21 -13.47 -4.84
C GLY A 551 9.41 -13.73 -3.93
N THR A 552 10.36 -12.79 -3.88
CA THR A 552 11.60 -12.92 -3.10
C THR A 552 11.40 -12.57 -1.62
N PHE A 553 10.73 -11.44 -1.34
CA PHE A 553 10.65 -10.86 0.00
C PHE A 553 9.27 -11.03 0.66
N CYS A 554 8.20 -11.21 -0.12
CA CYS A 554 6.81 -11.07 0.35
C CYS A 554 5.93 -12.30 0.11
N HIS A 555 6.54 -13.47 -0.10
CA HIS A 555 5.84 -14.73 -0.42
C HIS A 555 4.82 -15.20 0.63
N ASP A 556 4.93 -14.73 1.89
CA ASP A 556 4.05 -15.07 3.01
C ASP A 556 3.05 -13.97 3.37
N LYS A 557 3.10 -12.81 2.69
CA LYS A 557 2.33 -11.59 2.97
C LYS A 557 1.33 -11.27 1.87
N VAL A 558 0.40 -12.20 1.62
CA VAL A 558 -0.50 -12.20 0.45
C VAL A 558 -1.93 -11.71 0.76
N LYS A 559 -2.20 -11.16 1.95
CA LYS A 559 -3.52 -10.59 2.25
C LYS A 559 -3.60 -9.14 1.77
N LYS A 560 -4.82 -8.63 1.59
CA LYS A 560 -5.11 -7.24 1.19
C LYS A 560 -4.25 -6.23 1.97
N GLY A 561 -3.42 -5.46 1.25
CA GLY A 561 -2.54 -4.43 1.81
C GLY A 561 -1.23 -4.93 2.45
N GLU A 562 -1.06 -6.23 2.71
CA GLU A 562 0.18 -6.79 3.27
C GLU A 562 1.32 -6.82 2.25
N GLU A 563 1.01 -7.00 0.96
CA GLU A 563 2.01 -7.02 -0.13
C GLU A 563 2.68 -5.65 -0.27
N MET A 564 1.88 -4.57 -0.29
CA MET A 564 2.40 -3.20 -0.34
C MET A 564 3.25 -2.87 0.88
N GLN A 565 2.75 -3.24 2.06
CA GLN A 565 3.46 -3.01 3.31
C GLN A 565 4.79 -3.78 3.33
N CYS A 566 4.80 -5.02 2.87
CA CYS A 566 6.02 -5.82 2.78
C CYS A 566 7.04 -5.20 1.82
N LEU A 567 6.60 -4.69 0.67
CA LEU A 567 7.47 -3.96 -0.26
C LEU A 567 8.02 -2.67 0.40
N GLN A 568 7.18 -1.89 1.09
CA GLN A 568 7.62 -0.69 1.81
C GLN A 568 8.62 -1.01 2.93
N ASP A 569 8.40 -2.10 3.69
CA ASP A 569 9.30 -2.56 4.76
C ASP A 569 10.67 -3.00 4.21
N ASN A 570 10.66 -3.65 3.04
CA ASN A 570 11.85 -4.14 2.34
C ASN A 570 12.41 -3.16 1.31
N TYR A 571 11.96 -1.90 1.27
CA TYR A 571 12.28 -0.92 0.23
C TYR A 571 13.78 -0.87 -0.16
N SER A 572 14.68 -0.91 0.82
CA SER A 572 16.13 -0.85 0.58
C SER A 572 16.72 -2.04 -0.18
N ASN A 573 16.02 -3.18 -0.18
CA ASN A 573 16.46 -4.43 -0.79
C ASN A 573 15.77 -4.72 -2.13
N LEU A 574 14.80 -3.89 -2.53
CA LEU A 574 14.07 -4.04 -3.80
C LEU A 574 14.92 -3.62 -4.99
N ASP A 575 14.56 -4.12 -6.18
CA ASP A 575 15.16 -3.69 -7.44
C ASP A 575 14.86 -2.21 -7.75
N GLU A 576 15.74 -1.55 -8.49
CA GLU A 576 15.68 -0.09 -8.73
C GLU A 576 14.35 0.37 -9.37
N ASP A 577 13.81 -0.43 -10.30
CA ASP A 577 12.52 -0.16 -10.95
C ASP A 577 11.35 -0.31 -9.97
N CYS A 578 11.36 -1.33 -9.12
CA CYS A 578 10.36 -1.51 -8.07
C CYS A 578 10.45 -0.37 -7.02
N GLN A 579 11.66 -0.03 -6.57
CA GLN A 579 11.91 1.10 -5.67
C GLN A 579 11.34 2.40 -6.23
N LYS A 580 11.52 2.66 -7.52
CA LYS A 580 10.99 3.88 -8.15
C LYS A 580 9.46 3.94 -8.07
N LYS A 581 8.76 2.83 -8.31
CA LYS A 581 7.29 2.77 -8.23
C LYS A 581 6.78 2.89 -6.80
N ILE A 582 7.35 2.12 -5.88
CA ILE A 582 7.00 2.18 -4.45
C ILE A 582 7.26 3.56 -3.88
N ARG A 583 8.34 4.22 -4.31
CA ARG A 583 8.65 5.60 -3.93
C ARG A 583 7.57 6.57 -4.38
N MET A 584 7.19 6.55 -5.66
CA MET A 584 6.15 7.45 -6.18
C MET A 584 4.82 7.26 -5.43
N PHE A 585 4.45 6.00 -5.15
CA PHE A 585 3.24 5.68 -4.43
C PHE A 585 3.28 6.15 -2.96
N THR A 586 4.37 5.84 -2.25
CA THR A 586 4.54 6.18 -0.83
C THR A 586 4.68 7.69 -0.61
N GLU A 587 5.31 8.39 -1.55
CA GLU A 587 5.40 9.85 -1.56
C GLU A 587 4.02 10.50 -1.67
N TYR A 588 3.15 9.98 -2.54
CA TYR A 588 1.78 10.48 -2.66
C TYR A 588 0.96 10.22 -1.39
N GLN A 589 1.09 9.03 -0.79
CA GLN A 589 0.45 8.71 0.50
C GLN A 589 0.92 9.59 1.65
N ALA A 590 2.15 10.11 1.57
CA ALA A 590 2.70 11.04 2.56
C ALA A 590 2.20 12.47 2.38
N GLU A 591 1.88 12.86 1.14
CA GLU A 591 1.27 14.16 0.80
C GLU A 591 -0.22 14.17 1.12
N HIS A 592 -0.91 13.06 0.90
CA HIS A 592 -2.36 12.91 1.10
C HIS A 592 -2.63 11.76 2.09
N ALA A 593 -2.74 12.07 3.37
CA ALA A 593 -2.89 11.10 4.46
C ALA A 593 -4.18 10.28 4.36
N ASP A 594 -5.22 10.79 3.70
CA ASP A 594 -6.48 10.09 3.42
C ASP A 594 -6.32 8.92 2.42
N THR A 595 -5.25 8.94 1.62
CA THR A 595 -4.90 7.90 0.65
C THR A 595 -4.02 6.80 1.23
N ASN A 596 -3.48 6.99 2.44
CA ASN A 596 -2.81 5.95 3.18
C ASN A 596 -3.87 5.03 3.84
N PRO A 597 -3.96 3.74 3.47
CA PRO A 597 -5.06 2.87 3.90
C PRO A 597 -5.11 2.66 5.42
N TYR A 598 -3.96 2.62 6.09
CA TYR A 598 -3.89 2.45 7.54
C TYR A 598 -4.31 3.72 8.28
N ILE A 599 -3.83 4.88 7.83
CA ILE A 599 -4.19 6.17 8.40
C ILE A 599 -5.67 6.47 8.15
N SER A 600 -6.16 6.30 6.93
CA SER A 600 -7.56 6.51 6.56
C SER A 600 -8.50 5.59 7.37
N LYS A 601 -8.14 4.32 7.52
CA LYS A 601 -8.95 3.34 8.27
C LYS A 601 -8.95 3.61 9.77
N PHE A 602 -7.78 3.82 10.38
CA PHE A 602 -7.66 3.84 11.85
C PHE A 602 -7.68 5.25 12.44
N CYS A 603 -7.29 6.28 11.68
CA CYS A 603 -7.16 7.66 12.15
C CYS A 603 -8.22 8.63 11.61
N SER A 604 -9.15 8.24 10.73
CA SER A 604 -10.18 9.13 10.15
C SER A 604 -10.89 10.00 11.19
N LYS A 605 -11.40 9.40 12.27
CA LYS A 605 -12.08 10.12 13.36
C LYS A 605 -11.17 11.12 14.09
N ILE A 606 -9.88 10.81 14.20
CA ILE A 606 -8.88 11.69 14.83
C ILE A 606 -8.56 12.86 13.90
N ILE A 607 -8.45 12.61 12.59
CA ILE A 607 -8.24 13.65 11.59
C ILE A 607 -9.39 14.66 11.64
N ASP A 608 -10.64 14.22 11.69
CA ASP A 608 -11.81 15.10 11.73
C ASP A 608 -11.93 15.95 13.02
N THR A 609 -11.30 15.50 14.11
CA THR A 609 -11.41 16.13 15.44
C THR A 609 -10.20 16.98 15.81
N VAL A 610 -8.99 16.48 15.54
CA VAL A 610 -7.71 17.10 15.93
C VAL A 610 -7.08 17.86 14.75
N CYS A 611 -7.13 17.28 13.54
CA CYS A 611 -6.43 17.81 12.35
C CYS A 611 -7.38 18.33 11.27
N ASN A 612 -8.56 18.85 11.66
CA ASN A 612 -9.63 19.23 10.74
C ASN A 612 -9.23 20.41 9.84
N GLN A 613 -8.44 21.35 10.36
CA GLN A 613 -8.01 22.53 9.60
C GLN A 613 -7.06 22.12 8.48
N GLU A 614 -6.15 21.22 8.79
CA GLU A 614 -5.14 20.64 7.91
C GLU A 614 -5.77 19.72 6.86
N ALA A 615 -6.83 18.99 7.22
CA ALA A 615 -7.53 18.06 6.32
C ALA A 615 -8.21 18.74 5.11
N ARG A 616 -8.41 20.06 5.13
CA ARG A 616 -9.06 20.78 4.02
C ARG A 616 -8.16 20.96 2.79
N ASN A 617 -6.85 21.02 3.00
CA ASN A 617 -5.85 21.11 1.94
C ASN A 617 -4.60 20.35 2.39
N ASP A 618 -4.68 19.03 2.33
CA ASP A 618 -3.60 18.16 2.76
C ASP A 618 -2.46 18.18 1.74
N GLU A 619 -1.41 18.94 2.06
CA GLU A 619 -0.12 18.94 1.38
C GLU A 619 0.96 18.36 2.33
N GLY A 620 0.63 17.23 2.95
CA GLY A 620 1.39 16.57 4.01
C GLY A 620 1.20 17.16 5.41
N ASP A 621 0.30 18.13 5.58
CA ASP A 621 0.03 18.80 6.86
C ASP A 621 -0.72 17.89 7.83
N VAL A 622 -1.62 17.03 7.33
CA VAL A 622 -2.36 16.09 8.19
C VAL A 622 -1.40 15.11 8.85
N MET A 623 -0.41 14.61 8.11
CA MET A 623 0.58 13.69 8.67
C MET A 623 1.47 14.36 9.73
N GLU A 624 1.88 15.61 9.51
CA GLU A 624 2.64 16.41 10.50
C GLU A 624 1.79 16.69 11.77
N CYS A 625 0.50 16.98 11.59
CA CYS A 625 -0.45 17.12 12.70
C CYS A 625 -0.62 15.82 13.49
N LEU A 626 -0.81 14.67 12.82
CA LEU A 626 -0.94 13.37 13.47
C LEU A 626 0.33 12.98 14.24
N ILE A 627 1.51 13.25 13.69
CA ILE A 627 2.79 12.96 14.34
C ILE A 627 2.98 13.84 15.59
N SER A 628 2.67 15.14 15.51
CA SER A 628 2.81 16.05 16.64
C SER A 628 1.84 15.74 17.79
N HIS A 629 0.63 15.25 17.49
CA HIS A 629 -0.39 14.88 18.48
C HIS A 629 -0.40 13.39 18.83
N LYS A 630 0.55 12.59 18.31
CA LYS A 630 0.64 11.12 18.55
C LYS A 630 0.59 10.74 20.04
N ASN A 631 1.16 11.60 20.88
CA ASN A 631 1.26 11.39 22.32
C ASN A 631 0.10 11.98 23.14
N ASP A 632 -0.84 12.65 22.49
CA ASP A 632 -1.97 13.25 23.18
C ASP A 632 -2.96 12.20 23.68
N PRO A 633 -3.72 12.48 24.75
CA PRO A 633 -4.68 11.54 25.31
C PRO A 633 -5.68 11.00 24.28
N VAL A 634 -6.10 11.85 23.32
CA VAL A 634 -7.07 11.50 22.27
C VAL A 634 -6.51 10.42 21.33
N VAL A 635 -5.27 10.56 20.86
CA VAL A 635 -4.63 9.58 19.96
C VAL A 635 -4.17 8.35 20.72
N ARG A 636 -3.66 8.50 21.95
CA ARG A 636 -3.30 7.36 22.82
C ARG A 636 -4.50 6.47 23.16
N GLY A 637 -5.70 7.04 23.23
CA GLY A 637 -6.94 6.28 23.40
C GLY A 637 -7.28 5.36 22.20
N ASN A 638 -6.65 5.55 21.04
CA ASN A 638 -6.82 4.73 19.85
C ASN A 638 -5.47 4.07 19.46
N PRO A 639 -5.16 2.88 20.01
CA PRO A 639 -3.87 2.22 19.78
C PRO A 639 -3.64 1.84 18.32
N ALA A 640 -4.70 1.58 17.54
CA ALA A 640 -4.59 1.24 16.12
C ALA A 640 -4.15 2.44 15.28
N CYS A 641 -4.71 3.63 15.53
CA CYS A 641 -4.26 4.85 14.88
C CYS A 641 -2.81 5.18 15.27
N ARG A 642 -2.49 5.12 16.56
CA ARG A 642 -1.14 5.37 17.05
C ARG A 642 -0.11 4.44 16.40
N ALA A 643 -0.39 3.13 16.35
CA ALA A 643 0.50 2.17 15.68
C ALA A 643 0.68 2.48 14.19
N SER A 644 -0.38 2.94 13.52
CA SER A 644 -0.32 3.34 12.10
C SER A 644 0.59 4.55 11.88
N ILE A 645 0.53 5.55 12.78
CA ILE A 645 1.42 6.72 12.74
C ILE A 645 2.87 6.29 13.00
N GLU A 646 3.12 5.46 14.03
CA GLU A 646 4.46 4.99 14.37
C GLU A 646 5.08 4.16 13.23
N HIS A 647 4.27 3.32 12.56
CA HIS A 647 4.70 2.56 11.40
C HIS A 647 5.07 3.47 10.22
N PHE A 648 4.25 4.48 9.92
CA PHE A 648 4.58 5.47 8.89
C PHE A 648 5.88 6.23 9.22
N GLN A 649 6.11 6.61 10.48
CA GLN A 649 7.35 7.25 10.90
C GLN A 649 8.57 6.36 10.60
N ILE A 650 8.49 5.03 10.80
CA ILE A 650 9.56 4.07 10.48
C ILE A 650 9.78 3.95 8.97
N ILE A 651 8.73 3.77 8.18
CA ILE A 651 8.83 3.69 6.71
C ILE A 651 9.49 4.97 6.17
N SER A 652 9.10 6.14 6.67
CA SER A 652 9.63 7.43 6.22
C SER A 652 11.16 7.57 6.35
N LEU A 653 11.80 6.76 7.21
CA LEU A 653 13.25 6.79 7.40
C LEU A 653 14.01 6.17 6.22
N LYS A 654 13.36 5.30 5.44
CA LYS A 654 13.98 4.60 4.32
C LYS A 654 14.37 5.55 3.18
N ASP A 655 13.60 6.61 2.96
CA ASP A 655 13.86 7.61 1.91
C ASP A 655 13.32 8.99 2.32
N TYR A 656 14.13 10.05 2.19
CA TYR A 656 13.70 11.39 2.61
C TYR A 656 12.51 11.94 1.82
N ARG A 657 12.22 11.37 0.64
CA ARG A 657 11.07 11.72 -0.19
C ARG A 657 9.75 11.22 0.36
N PHE A 658 9.77 10.24 1.27
CA PHE A 658 8.56 9.73 1.93
C PHE A 658 8.01 10.69 2.99
N SER A 659 8.62 11.87 3.14
CA SER A 659 8.06 12.97 3.91
C SER A 659 7.99 14.19 3.02
N TYR A 660 6.77 14.52 2.59
CA TYR A 660 6.54 15.56 1.59
C TYR A 660 7.12 16.91 2.00
N LYS A 661 6.81 17.40 3.21
CA LYS A 661 7.35 18.68 3.74
C LYS A 661 8.88 18.68 3.86
N PHE A 662 9.46 17.57 4.32
CA PHE A 662 10.91 17.44 4.42
C PHE A 662 11.58 17.47 3.03
N LYS A 663 11.02 16.75 2.05
CA LYS A 663 11.48 16.79 0.66
C LYS A 663 11.37 18.21 0.10
N ALA A 664 10.20 18.84 0.21
CA ALA A 664 9.95 20.17 -0.32
C ALA A 664 10.97 21.20 0.20
N ALA A 665 11.28 21.14 1.51
CA ALA A 665 12.23 22.05 2.13
C ALA A 665 13.71 21.70 1.87
N CYS A 666 14.08 20.41 1.90
CA CYS A 666 15.48 19.99 1.99
C CYS A 666 16.07 19.34 0.72
N LYS A 667 15.26 18.93 -0.27
CA LYS A 667 15.73 18.27 -1.51
C LYS A 667 16.93 18.95 -2.20
N PRO A 668 16.92 20.26 -2.49
CA PRO A 668 18.04 20.89 -3.21
C PRO A 668 19.34 20.88 -2.41
N TYR A 669 19.26 20.95 -1.08
CA TYR A 669 20.43 20.96 -0.19
C TYR A 669 20.94 19.54 0.07
N ALA A 670 20.04 18.56 0.17
CA ALA A 670 20.41 17.14 0.26
C ALA A 670 21.19 16.70 -0.99
N MET A 671 20.72 17.07 -2.19
CA MET A 671 21.43 16.77 -3.44
C MET A 671 22.81 17.44 -3.51
N ARG A 672 22.94 18.67 -2.99
CA ARG A 672 24.19 19.43 -3.04
C ARG A 672 25.24 18.95 -2.04
N PHE A 673 24.85 18.67 -0.80
CA PHE A 673 25.78 18.40 0.30
C PHE A 673 25.87 16.92 0.68
N CYS A 674 24.86 16.11 0.36
CA CYS A 674 24.70 14.75 0.86
C CYS A 674 24.61 13.72 -0.28
N GLY A 675 25.45 13.85 -1.32
CA GLY A 675 25.40 12.98 -2.52
C GLY A 675 25.66 11.49 -2.27
N LYS A 676 26.17 11.10 -1.09
CA LYS A 676 26.37 9.69 -0.69
C LYS A 676 25.24 9.12 0.16
N ALA A 677 24.24 9.94 0.52
CA ALA A 677 23.16 9.52 1.39
C ALA A 677 22.13 8.67 0.63
N GLN A 678 21.81 7.49 1.16
CA GLN A 678 20.83 6.56 0.56
C GLN A 678 19.49 6.58 1.30
N SER A 679 19.48 6.93 2.58
CA SER A 679 18.28 6.97 3.42
C SER A 679 17.94 8.38 3.92
N LYS A 680 16.74 8.58 4.48
CA LYS A 680 16.40 9.84 5.17
C LYS A 680 17.34 10.11 6.33
N ASN A 681 17.70 9.07 7.09
CA ASN A 681 18.61 9.20 8.23
C ASN A 681 20.01 9.67 7.82
N ASP A 682 20.51 9.22 6.68
CA ASP A 682 21.81 9.69 6.16
C ASP A 682 21.76 11.16 5.78
N VAL A 683 20.67 11.59 5.14
CA VAL A 683 20.44 13.01 4.81
C VAL A 683 20.32 13.86 6.07
N VAL A 684 19.53 13.42 7.05
CA VAL A 684 19.36 14.11 8.34
C VAL A 684 20.69 14.22 9.06
N ARG A 685 21.46 13.14 9.16
CA ARG A 685 22.80 13.15 9.77
C ARG A 685 23.72 14.15 9.07
N CYS A 686 23.86 14.04 7.75
CA CYS A 686 24.68 14.93 6.94
C CYS A 686 24.29 16.41 7.11
N LEU A 687 23.01 16.76 6.96
CA LEU A 687 22.55 18.14 7.10
C LEU A 687 22.68 18.64 8.55
N SER A 688 22.46 17.78 9.55
CA SER A 688 22.63 18.13 10.96
C SER A 688 24.08 18.45 11.31
N GLU A 689 25.05 17.72 10.73
CA GLU A 689 26.48 18.01 10.88
C GLU A 689 26.85 19.34 10.23
N GLN A 690 26.31 19.65 9.04
CA GLN A 690 26.52 20.95 8.40
C GLN A 690 25.99 22.12 9.24
N VAL A 691 24.81 21.95 9.84
CA VAL A 691 24.23 22.96 10.75
C VAL A 691 25.06 23.08 12.02
N LEU A 692 25.39 21.97 12.69
CA LEU A 692 26.18 21.96 13.92
C LEU A 692 27.56 22.60 13.71
N ASN A 693 28.29 22.22 12.66
CA ASN A 693 29.61 22.77 12.37
C ASN A 693 29.56 24.27 12.10
N ALA A 694 28.49 24.76 11.44
CA ALA A 694 28.30 26.19 11.25
C ALA A 694 28.03 26.90 12.60
N THR A 695 27.16 26.34 13.45
CA THR A 695 26.84 26.88 14.77
C THR A 695 28.06 26.93 15.69
N VAL A 696 28.81 25.83 15.80
CA VAL A 696 30.02 25.73 16.64
C VAL A 696 31.08 26.75 16.21
N ASN A 697 31.24 26.98 14.90
CA ASN A 697 32.21 27.94 14.38
C ASN A 697 31.70 29.39 14.34
N GLY A 698 30.46 29.65 14.77
CA GLY A 698 29.85 30.99 14.71
C GLY A 698 29.60 31.49 13.28
N ILE A 699 29.49 30.60 12.29
CA ILE A 699 29.28 30.93 10.88
C ILE A 699 27.79 30.75 10.53
N LYS A 700 27.24 31.61 9.68
CA LYS A 700 25.86 31.45 9.18
C LYS A 700 25.76 30.16 8.34
N SER A 701 24.93 29.21 8.79
CA SER A 701 24.69 27.96 8.06
C SER A 701 24.07 28.21 6.69
N GLN A 702 24.55 27.47 5.68
CA GLN A 702 24.09 27.51 4.28
C GLN A 702 22.72 26.85 4.07
N ILE A 703 22.17 26.20 5.10
CA ILE A 703 20.85 25.57 5.06
C ILE A 703 19.77 26.62 5.42
N PRO A 704 18.67 26.74 4.64
CA PRO A 704 17.64 27.75 4.87
C PRO A 704 16.79 27.42 6.10
N ARG A 705 16.00 28.39 6.55
CA ARG A 705 15.16 28.26 7.75
C ARG A 705 14.14 27.12 7.64
N ASP A 706 13.45 26.99 6.51
CA ASP A 706 12.40 25.98 6.34
C ASP A 706 12.98 24.55 6.42
N CYS A 707 14.12 24.31 5.77
CA CYS A 707 14.81 23.03 5.87
C CYS A 707 15.35 22.79 7.29
N LYS A 708 15.86 23.81 7.97
CA LYS A 708 16.27 23.69 9.38
C LYS A 708 15.10 23.31 10.28
N GLN A 709 13.93 23.90 10.08
CA GLN A 709 12.73 23.58 10.87
C GLN A 709 12.33 22.11 10.69
N GLN A 710 12.23 21.64 9.44
CA GLN A 710 11.93 20.25 9.13
C GLN A 710 13.01 19.27 9.63
N LEU A 711 14.28 19.68 9.58
CA LEU A 711 15.41 18.93 10.14
C LEU A 711 15.32 18.82 11.67
N LYS A 712 15.01 19.91 12.37
CA LYS A 712 14.81 19.91 13.82
C LYS A 712 13.63 19.02 14.22
N ALA A 713 12.50 19.12 13.50
CA ALA A 713 11.34 18.26 13.74
C ALA A 713 11.69 16.77 13.59
N GLN A 714 12.47 16.41 12.57
CA GLN A 714 12.91 15.03 12.38
C GLN A 714 13.90 14.56 13.46
N LEU A 715 14.86 15.40 13.85
CA LEU A 715 15.80 15.09 14.94
C LEU A 715 15.08 14.94 16.28
N PHE A 716 14.09 15.80 16.56
CA PHE A 716 13.27 15.70 17.77
C PHE A 716 12.51 14.37 17.85
N GLN A 717 11.97 13.88 16.73
CA GLN A 717 11.39 12.54 16.64
C GLN A 717 12.43 11.45 16.91
N GLN A 718 13.64 11.55 16.36
CA GLN A 718 14.73 10.61 16.66
C GLN A 718 15.12 10.56 18.15
N ARG A 719 14.95 11.66 18.89
CA ARG A 719 15.18 11.70 20.35
C ARG A 719 14.02 11.12 21.15
N GLU A 720 12.80 11.15 20.63
CA GLU A 720 11.63 10.54 21.26
C GLU A 720 11.78 9.01 21.40
N ASN A 721 12.18 8.34 20.32
CA ASN A 721 12.23 6.88 20.27
C ASN A 721 13.44 6.40 19.49
N ILE A 722 14.20 5.48 20.12
CA ILE A 722 15.42 4.90 19.53
C ILE A 722 15.15 4.13 18.24
N GLU A 723 13.91 3.65 18.04
CA GLU A 723 13.48 3.02 16.79
C GLU A 723 13.57 3.97 15.58
N TYR A 724 13.53 5.28 15.79
CA TYR A 724 13.62 6.26 14.73
C TYR A 724 15.07 6.67 14.38
N ASP A 725 16.05 6.26 15.19
CA ASP A 725 17.49 6.45 14.93
C ASP A 725 18.17 5.06 14.80
N PRO A 726 18.07 4.39 13.64
CA PRO A 726 18.60 3.04 13.44
C PRO A 726 20.12 2.99 13.57
N VAL A 727 20.84 4.11 13.34
CA VAL A 727 22.30 4.18 13.50
C VAL A 727 22.65 4.11 14.98
N LEU A 728 22.02 4.96 15.80
CA LEU A 728 22.20 4.93 17.26
C LEU A 728 21.74 3.58 17.84
N LYS A 729 20.57 3.08 17.40
CA LYS A 729 20.05 1.77 17.83
C LYS A 729 21.06 0.68 17.56
N HIS A 730 21.56 0.58 16.32
CA HIS A 730 22.51 -0.45 15.91
C HIS A 730 23.81 -0.40 16.72
N ALA A 731 24.39 0.80 16.87
CA ALA A 731 25.61 1.01 17.66
C ALA A 731 25.43 0.63 19.14
N CYS A 732 24.23 0.86 19.70
CA CYS A 732 23.93 0.62 21.11
C CYS A 732 23.21 -0.69 21.41
N LEU A 733 22.98 -1.60 20.44
CA LEU A 733 22.17 -2.82 20.66
C LEU A 733 22.63 -3.67 21.85
N VAL A 734 23.95 -3.81 22.03
CA VAL A 734 24.54 -4.60 23.13
C VAL A 734 24.31 -3.91 24.47
N ASP A 735 24.53 -2.59 24.51
CA ASP A 735 24.40 -1.78 25.72
C ASP A 735 22.95 -1.63 26.17
N ILE A 736 22.01 -1.51 25.23
CA ILE A 736 20.56 -1.47 25.52
C ILE A 736 20.14 -2.78 26.21
N LYS A 737 20.57 -3.94 25.69
CA LYS A 737 20.25 -5.23 26.31
C LYS A 737 20.87 -5.39 27.69
N LYS A 738 22.06 -4.83 27.90
CA LYS A 738 22.82 -4.99 29.15
C LYS A 738 22.36 -4.03 30.25
N TYR A 739 22.10 -2.77 29.91
CA TYR A 739 21.86 -1.70 30.88
C TYR A 739 20.41 -1.18 30.88
N CYS A 740 19.66 -1.34 29.78
CA CYS A 740 18.35 -0.70 29.57
C CYS A 740 17.23 -1.70 29.21
N SER A 741 17.37 -2.98 29.54
CA SER A 741 16.41 -4.04 29.15
C SER A 741 15.00 -3.87 29.75
N GLN A 742 14.87 -3.16 30.86
CA GLN A 742 13.61 -2.91 31.57
C GLN A 742 12.89 -1.63 31.10
N VAL A 743 13.46 -0.91 30.12
CA VAL A 743 12.98 0.41 29.69
C VAL A 743 12.17 0.29 28.41
N THR A 744 10.99 0.90 28.35
CA THR A 744 10.16 0.91 27.14
C THR A 744 10.72 1.86 26.08
N SER A 745 10.58 1.49 24.81
CA SER A 745 11.00 2.32 23.68
C SER A 745 9.97 3.44 23.46
N GLY A 746 10.34 4.68 23.79
CA GLY A 746 9.50 5.87 23.65
C GLY A 746 9.74 6.89 24.77
N ASN A 747 9.24 8.12 24.60
CA ASN A 747 9.42 9.25 25.54
C ASN A 747 10.88 9.50 25.98
N ALA A 748 11.83 9.30 25.06
CA ALA A 748 13.28 9.38 25.24
C ALA A 748 13.86 8.43 26.31
N GLN A 749 13.11 7.47 26.85
CA GLN A 749 13.54 6.72 28.04
C GLN A 749 14.80 5.87 27.79
N VAL A 750 14.89 5.20 26.63
CA VAL A 750 16.09 4.41 26.27
C VAL A 750 17.29 5.32 26.08
N LEU A 751 17.11 6.49 25.43
CA LEU A 751 18.17 7.47 25.25
C LEU A 751 18.66 7.99 26.61
N GLU A 752 17.76 8.39 27.52
CA GLU A 752 18.13 8.82 28.88
C GLU A 752 18.86 7.71 29.65
N CYS A 753 18.42 6.47 29.53
CA CYS A 753 19.11 5.32 30.16
C CYS A 753 20.54 5.15 29.64
N LEU A 754 20.75 5.24 28.33
CA LEU A 754 22.08 5.19 27.72
C LEU A 754 22.94 6.38 28.15
N GLN A 755 22.36 7.59 28.16
CA GLN A 755 23.06 8.79 28.61
C GLN A 755 23.54 8.67 30.07
N LEU A 756 22.72 8.08 30.96
CA LEU A 756 23.03 7.81 32.36
C LEU A 756 24.07 6.69 32.57
N ALA A 757 24.14 5.70 31.67
CA ALA A 757 25.14 4.63 31.74
C ALA A 757 26.58 5.15 31.56
N GLY A 758 26.73 6.26 30.82
CA GLY A 758 27.99 7.01 30.68
C GLY A 758 29.15 6.14 30.18
N ASN A 759 30.27 6.15 30.93
CA ASN A 759 31.52 5.48 30.55
C ASN A 759 31.44 3.93 30.55
N LYS A 760 30.29 3.35 30.90
CA LYS A 760 30.06 1.89 30.88
C LYS A 760 29.68 1.36 29.48
N LEU A 761 29.39 2.27 28.54
CA LEU A 761 28.99 1.95 27.18
C LEU A 761 30.17 1.42 26.35
N THR A 762 29.85 0.71 25.27
CA THR A 762 30.81 0.34 24.23
C THR A 762 31.26 1.57 23.43
N ASP A 763 32.46 1.52 22.85
CA ASP A 763 33.08 2.65 22.14
C ASP A 763 32.19 3.20 21.00
N ASP A 764 31.49 2.33 20.29
CA ASP A 764 30.62 2.71 19.18
C ASP A 764 29.32 3.36 19.69
N CYS A 765 28.70 2.79 20.73
CA CYS A 765 27.52 3.38 21.36
C CYS A 765 27.85 4.73 22.02
N GLU A 766 28.96 4.80 22.76
CA GLU A 766 29.44 6.01 23.43
C GLU A 766 29.67 7.14 22.43
N ARG A 767 30.27 6.85 21.27
CA ARG A 767 30.49 7.83 20.19
C ARG A 767 29.18 8.39 19.65
N GLU A 768 28.20 7.53 19.35
CA GLU A 768 26.91 7.98 18.82
C GLU A 768 26.10 8.73 19.88
N VAL A 769 26.04 8.25 21.12
CA VAL A 769 25.40 8.96 22.25
C VAL A 769 26.06 10.32 22.46
N PHE A 770 27.38 10.41 22.39
CA PHE A 770 28.10 11.69 22.50
C PHE A 770 27.76 12.65 21.36
N ARG A 771 27.63 12.16 20.12
CA ARG A 771 27.16 12.97 18.98
C ARG A 771 25.77 13.55 19.25
N VAL A 772 24.86 12.74 19.80
CA VAL A 772 23.51 13.17 20.20
C VAL A 772 23.57 14.27 21.26
N LYS A 773 24.28 14.03 22.37
CA LYS A 773 24.46 15.02 23.45
C LYS A 773 25.01 16.34 22.93
N LYS A 774 26.00 16.29 22.04
CA LYS A 774 26.58 17.49 21.42
C LYS A 774 25.54 18.28 20.62
N GLN A 775 24.62 17.64 19.92
CA GLN A 775 23.55 18.34 19.20
C GLN A 775 22.55 19.00 20.16
N GLU A 776 22.12 18.28 21.20
CA GLU A 776 21.17 18.77 22.22
C GLU A 776 21.69 19.97 23.03
N VAL A 777 22.98 19.98 23.31
CA VAL A 777 23.66 21.08 24.02
C VAL A 777 23.65 22.38 23.21
N TYR A 778 23.88 22.30 21.90
CA TYR A 778 23.95 23.48 21.02
C TYR A 778 22.57 23.93 20.51
N ASP A 779 21.56 23.08 20.62
CA ASP A 779 20.16 23.41 20.30
C ASP A 779 19.22 22.62 21.22
N ASN A 780 18.78 23.27 22.29
CA ASN A 780 17.95 22.64 23.31
C ASN A 780 16.55 22.23 22.79
N THR A 781 16.12 22.75 21.63
CA THR A 781 14.86 22.32 21.01
C THR A 781 14.90 20.86 20.55
N LEU A 782 16.11 20.27 20.45
CA LEU A 782 16.30 18.88 20.08
C LEU A 782 16.21 17.92 21.27
N ASP A 783 16.46 18.39 22.51
CA ASP A 783 16.41 17.54 23.71
C ASP A 783 14.96 17.23 24.09
N TYR A 784 14.46 16.09 23.59
CA TYR A 784 13.08 15.67 23.81
C TYR A 784 12.74 15.55 25.30
N ALA A 785 13.65 15.01 26.12
CA ALA A 785 13.40 14.82 27.54
C ALA A 785 13.32 16.16 28.28
N LEU A 786 14.22 17.09 27.97
CA LEU A 786 14.21 18.45 28.54
C LEU A 786 12.92 19.18 28.16
N ILE A 787 12.61 19.29 26.86
CA ILE A 787 11.45 20.07 26.39
C ILE A 787 10.12 19.50 26.90
N THR A 788 9.95 18.17 26.88
CA THR A 788 8.67 17.56 27.29
C THR A 788 8.50 17.52 28.81
N LYS A 789 9.52 17.11 29.57
CA LYS A 789 9.44 17.00 31.04
C LYS A 789 9.49 18.35 31.74
N CYS A 790 10.11 19.37 31.13
CA CYS A 790 10.16 20.72 31.67
C CYS A 790 9.11 21.68 31.08
N SER A 791 8.20 21.22 30.21
CA SER A 791 7.21 22.08 29.52
C SER A 791 6.52 23.10 30.45
N GLY A 792 5.89 22.64 31.53
CA GLY A 792 5.23 23.54 32.50
C GLY A 792 6.19 24.51 33.20
N THR A 793 7.41 24.08 33.50
CA THR A 793 8.45 24.94 34.11
C THR A 793 8.98 25.99 33.12
N ILE A 794 9.16 25.61 31.85
CA ILE A 794 9.55 26.51 30.76
C ILE A 794 8.47 27.59 30.59
N ASP A 795 7.21 27.18 30.57
CA ASP A 795 6.07 28.08 30.45
C ASP A 795 5.90 28.97 31.69
N GLN A 796 6.38 28.58 32.87
CA GLN A 796 6.28 29.40 34.07
C GLN A 796 7.46 30.38 34.22
N PHE A 797 8.69 29.93 34.01
CA PHE A 797 9.90 30.69 34.33
C PHE A 797 10.64 31.25 33.11
N CYS A 798 10.38 30.74 31.90
CA CYS A 798 11.19 31.00 30.71
C CYS A 798 10.38 31.43 29.46
N GLN A 799 9.17 31.99 29.61
CA GLN A 799 8.29 32.35 28.49
C GLN A 799 8.92 33.24 27.40
N HIS A 800 9.79 34.17 27.80
CA HIS A 800 10.45 35.13 26.90
C HIS A 800 11.89 34.71 26.52
N TYR A 801 12.29 33.50 26.89
CA TYR A 801 13.63 32.99 26.59
C TYR A 801 13.63 32.24 25.26
N ASP A 802 14.75 32.32 24.53
CA ASP A 802 14.90 31.57 23.28
C ASP A 802 14.90 30.06 23.56
N LYS A 803 14.03 29.32 22.87
CA LYS A 803 13.89 27.88 23.07
C LYS A 803 15.17 27.11 22.73
N GLU A 804 16.02 27.63 21.84
CA GLU A 804 17.31 27.02 21.47
C GLU A 804 18.31 26.99 22.64
N ASN A 805 18.19 27.92 23.61
CA ASN A 805 19.11 28.07 24.74
C ASN A 805 18.38 27.98 26.10
N VAL A 806 17.14 27.48 26.13
CA VAL A 806 16.27 27.50 27.32
C VAL A 806 16.89 26.85 28.55
N PHE A 807 17.85 25.95 28.37
CA PHE A 807 18.60 25.34 29.46
C PHE A 807 19.28 26.36 30.38
N ASP A 808 19.81 27.47 29.84
CA ASP A 808 20.46 28.51 30.64
C ASP A 808 19.47 29.22 31.58
N CYS A 809 18.23 29.40 31.13
CA CYS A 809 17.15 29.91 31.98
C CYS A 809 16.77 28.89 33.06
N LEU A 810 16.61 27.62 32.69
CA LEU A 810 16.27 26.55 33.64
C LEU A 810 17.38 26.34 34.69
N ARG A 811 18.66 26.40 34.30
CA ARG A 811 19.82 26.29 35.19
C ARG A 811 19.82 27.38 36.26
N LYS A 812 19.47 28.62 35.89
CA LYS A 812 19.41 29.76 36.84
C LYS A 812 18.24 29.68 37.81
N ASN A 813 17.11 29.10 37.40
CA ASN A 813 15.89 29.03 38.20
C ASN A 813 15.69 27.67 38.89
N LYS A 814 16.62 26.70 38.75
CA LYS A 814 16.45 25.31 39.22
C LYS A 814 16.14 25.17 40.72
N ASP A 815 16.59 26.13 41.52
CA ASP A 815 16.45 26.17 42.97
C ASP A 815 15.25 27.03 43.43
N GLU A 816 14.50 27.65 42.50
CA GLU A 816 13.34 28.47 42.83
C GLU A 816 12.16 27.64 43.35
N LYS A 817 11.34 28.25 44.21
CA LYS A 817 10.14 27.60 44.76
C LYS A 817 9.11 27.37 43.65
N GLY A 818 8.56 26.16 43.59
CA GLY A 818 7.61 25.76 42.55
C GLY A 818 8.24 25.18 41.29
N PHE A 819 9.57 25.05 41.23
CA PHE A 819 10.25 24.35 40.15
C PHE A 819 9.94 22.84 40.18
N ASP A 820 9.48 22.26 39.07
CA ASP A 820 9.09 20.85 38.99
C ASP A 820 10.26 19.89 39.31
N LYS A 821 10.02 18.90 40.18
CA LYS A 821 11.06 17.96 40.64
C LYS A 821 11.62 17.09 39.51
N LYS A 822 10.79 16.67 38.54
CA LYS A 822 11.24 15.84 37.41
C LYS A 822 12.09 16.66 36.45
N CYS A 823 11.68 17.90 36.18
CA CYS A 823 12.47 18.85 35.42
C CYS A 823 13.81 19.13 36.11
N ARG A 824 13.80 19.35 37.44
CA ARG A 824 15.02 19.57 38.23
C ARG A 824 16.01 18.42 38.06
N SER A 825 15.55 17.17 38.10
CA SER A 825 16.41 16.01 37.89
C SER A 825 17.09 15.99 36.51
N ILE A 826 16.37 16.37 35.44
CA ILE A 826 16.95 16.46 34.09
C ILE A 826 17.96 17.59 34.01
N VAL A 827 17.60 18.78 34.51
CA VAL A 827 18.49 19.96 34.52
C VAL A 827 19.79 19.63 35.27
N MET A 828 19.70 19.05 36.46
CA MET A 828 20.88 18.65 37.25
C MET A 828 21.75 17.62 36.49
N HIS A 829 21.13 16.63 35.84
CA HIS A 829 21.87 15.65 35.05
C HIS A 829 22.64 16.30 33.90
N ARG A 830 22.02 17.21 33.14
CA ARG A 830 22.70 17.94 32.06
C ARG A 830 23.82 18.84 32.60
N ILE A 831 23.65 19.51 33.74
CA ILE A 831 24.74 20.30 34.37
C ILE A 831 25.94 19.41 34.68
N VAL A 832 25.71 18.23 35.27
CA VAL A 832 26.78 17.25 35.55
C VAL A 832 27.50 16.84 34.28
N GLU A 833 26.78 16.61 33.18
CA GLU A 833 27.38 16.28 31.87
C GLU A 833 28.26 17.41 31.34
N GLN A 834 27.78 18.66 31.37
CA GLN A 834 28.56 19.84 30.95
C GLN A 834 29.81 20.06 31.83
N ASN A 835 29.70 19.78 33.14
CA ASN A 835 30.81 19.88 34.08
C ASN A 835 31.82 18.74 33.98
N SER A 836 31.43 17.60 33.40
CA SER A 836 32.31 16.44 33.22
C SER A 836 33.09 16.48 31.91
N ASN A 837 32.57 17.16 30.90
CA ASN A 837 33.16 17.17 29.56
C ASN A 837 33.12 18.58 28.95
N TYR A 838 34.30 19.18 28.77
CA TYR A 838 34.43 20.52 28.20
C TYR A 838 33.82 20.64 26.79
N GLN A 839 33.69 19.53 26.04
CA GLN A 839 33.09 19.53 24.72
C GLN A 839 31.56 19.67 24.71
N LEU A 840 30.94 19.40 25.85
CA LEU A 840 29.50 19.54 26.08
C LEU A 840 29.16 20.85 26.80
N ASN A 841 30.13 21.75 27.01
CA ASN A 841 29.92 23.05 27.65
C ASN A 841 30.29 24.19 26.69
N PRO A 842 29.32 24.74 25.92
CA PRO A 842 29.56 25.77 24.92
C PRO A 842 30.15 27.05 25.52
N SER A 843 29.67 27.49 26.69
CA SER A 843 30.16 28.67 27.41
C SER A 843 31.63 28.53 27.77
N LEU A 844 32.03 27.36 28.27
CA LEU A 844 33.42 27.05 28.57
C LEU A 844 34.27 26.98 27.28
N GLN A 845 33.79 26.33 26.22
CA GLN A 845 34.51 26.30 24.94
C GLN A 845 34.74 27.69 24.37
N GLN A 846 33.73 28.57 24.44
CA GLN A 846 33.83 29.92 23.91
C GLN A 846 34.76 30.80 24.75
N SER A 847 34.64 30.75 26.09
CA SER A 847 35.39 31.61 27.01
C SER A 847 36.83 31.15 27.24
N CYS A 848 37.09 29.84 27.22
CA CYS A 848 38.41 29.25 27.53
C CYS A 848 39.19 28.74 26.31
N ASN A 849 38.73 28.94 25.06
CA ASN A 849 39.38 28.41 23.85
C ASN A 849 40.89 28.72 23.77
N LEU A 850 41.27 29.96 24.07
CA LEU A 850 42.67 30.40 24.03
C LEU A 850 43.53 29.71 25.10
N ASP A 851 42.99 29.58 26.31
CA ASP A 851 43.67 28.96 27.45
C ASP A 851 43.82 27.45 27.26
N ILE A 852 42.78 26.78 26.75
CA ILE A 852 42.82 25.35 26.41
C ILE A 852 43.93 25.09 25.39
N ASN A 853 44.00 25.90 24.33
CA ASN A 853 45.02 25.77 23.29
C ASN A 853 46.45 26.08 23.79
N LYS A 854 46.58 26.96 24.79
CA LYS A 854 47.88 27.37 25.33
C LYS A 854 48.42 26.40 26.38
N PHE A 855 47.58 25.96 27.32
CA PHE A 855 48.01 25.22 28.50
C PHE A 855 47.67 23.73 28.44
N CYS A 856 46.52 23.36 27.87
CA CYS A 856 45.99 22.00 27.94
C CYS A 856 46.16 21.20 26.63
N LYS A 857 46.70 21.83 25.57
CA LYS A 857 46.80 21.24 24.23
C LYS A 857 47.70 20.00 24.16
N SER A 858 48.79 19.96 24.94
CA SER A 858 49.70 18.79 25.00
C SER A 858 49.01 17.52 25.51
N LEU A 859 47.94 17.68 26.30
CA LEU A 859 47.15 16.60 26.88
C LEU A 859 46.09 16.05 25.89
N LEU A 860 45.85 16.75 24.77
CA LEU A 860 44.91 16.31 23.71
C LEU A 860 45.53 15.27 22.75
N THR A 861 46.82 14.95 22.89
CA THR A 861 47.58 14.11 21.96
C THR A 861 47.54 12.60 22.30
N SER A 862 47.03 12.21 23.48
CA SER A 862 46.87 10.81 23.88
C SER A 862 45.47 10.29 23.49
N ARG A 863 45.41 9.26 22.63
CA ARG A 863 44.15 8.64 22.15
C ARG A 863 43.42 7.78 23.21
N ASN A 864 43.43 8.15 24.49
CA ASN A 864 42.76 7.39 25.54
C ASN A 864 41.41 8.03 25.93
N LYS A 865 40.44 7.18 26.25
CA LYS A 865 39.05 7.47 26.64
C LYS A 865 38.86 8.49 27.78
N GLU A 866 39.92 8.80 28.53
CA GLU A 866 39.88 9.68 29.73
C GLU A 866 40.23 11.15 29.44
N THR A 867 40.42 11.54 28.18
CA THR A 867 40.87 12.91 27.80
C THR A 867 39.89 14.04 28.15
N ASN A 868 38.60 13.76 28.36
CA ASN A 868 37.58 14.79 28.54
C ASN A 868 37.58 15.44 29.94
N GLY A 869 37.78 14.66 31.01
CA GLY A 869 37.95 15.18 32.38
C GLY A 869 39.33 15.83 32.61
N VAL A 870 40.31 15.47 31.78
CA VAL A 870 41.70 15.97 31.87
C VAL A 870 41.80 17.45 31.52
N VAL A 871 40.99 17.95 30.57
CA VAL A 871 41.02 19.38 30.20
C VAL A 871 40.46 20.25 31.32
N ILE A 872 39.33 19.86 31.92
CA ILE A 872 38.74 20.60 33.05
C ILE A 872 39.68 20.56 34.27
N LYS A 873 40.32 19.42 34.53
CA LYS A 873 41.37 19.31 35.56
C LYS A 873 42.56 20.23 35.28
N CYS A 874 43.05 20.27 34.03
CA CYS A 874 44.11 21.19 33.61
C CYS A 874 43.70 22.66 33.82
N LEU A 875 42.47 23.02 33.45
CA LEU A 875 41.95 24.38 33.68
C LEU A 875 41.86 24.71 35.18
N LYS A 876 41.42 23.77 36.03
CA LYS A 876 41.44 23.92 37.50
C LYS A 876 42.86 24.16 38.02
N GLU A 877 43.84 23.39 37.54
CA GLU A 877 45.25 23.57 37.91
C GLU A 877 45.79 24.95 37.49
N GLN A 878 45.49 25.41 36.27
CA GLN A 878 45.89 26.75 35.83
C GLN A 878 45.12 27.88 36.53
N PHE A 879 43.88 27.63 36.95
CA PHE A 879 43.08 28.55 37.77
C PHE A 879 43.73 28.75 39.14
N LYS A 880 44.19 27.67 39.80
CA LYS A 880 44.95 27.74 41.06
C LYS A 880 46.23 28.57 40.93
N LEU A 881 46.86 28.55 39.75
CA LEU A 881 48.09 29.28 39.45
C LEU A 881 47.87 30.71 38.93
N SER A 882 46.62 31.19 38.83
CA SER A 882 46.30 32.52 38.32
C SER A 882 46.80 32.79 36.89
N ARG A 883 46.82 31.75 36.04
CA ARG A 883 47.38 31.81 34.67
C ARG A 883 46.35 31.95 33.55
N LEU A 884 45.06 31.82 33.85
CA LEU A 884 43.97 31.87 32.86
C LEU A 884 43.66 33.30 32.40
N THR A 885 43.04 33.45 31.23
CA THR A 885 42.48 34.74 30.81
C THR A 885 41.28 35.13 31.67
N ASN A 886 41.01 36.44 31.82
CA ASN A 886 39.88 36.94 32.62
C ASN A 886 38.52 36.32 32.19
N LYS A 887 38.30 36.11 30.88
CA LYS A 887 37.07 35.46 30.39
C LYS A 887 36.95 34.01 30.86
N CYS A 888 38.04 33.25 30.78
CA CYS A 888 38.06 31.87 31.25
C CYS A 888 38.02 31.76 32.77
N GLU A 889 38.69 32.67 33.49
CA GLU A 889 38.69 32.74 34.96
C GLU A 889 37.26 32.96 35.50
N ILE A 890 36.49 33.88 34.91
CA ILE A 890 35.09 34.13 35.29
C ILE A 890 34.23 32.86 35.08
N GLU A 891 34.36 32.21 33.92
CA GLU A 891 33.59 31.00 33.60
C GLU A 891 33.95 29.84 34.54
N MET A 892 35.25 29.62 34.79
CA MET A 892 35.72 28.60 35.73
C MET A 892 35.26 28.89 37.17
N SER A 893 35.32 30.15 37.60
CA SER A 893 34.82 30.59 38.91
C SER A 893 33.32 30.31 39.06
N ALA A 894 32.52 30.54 38.00
CA ALA A 894 31.10 30.20 37.99
C ALA A 894 30.85 28.68 38.10
N ILE A 895 31.57 27.85 37.34
CA ILE A 895 31.46 26.38 37.40
C ILE A 895 31.82 25.88 38.81
N LEU A 896 32.95 26.33 39.36
CA LEU A 896 33.41 25.93 40.69
C LEU A 896 32.46 26.39 41.80
N LYS A 897 31.91 27.59 41.69
CA LYS A 897 30.89 28.10 42.62
C LYS A 897 29.62 27.26 42.59
N GLU A 898 29.14 26.84 41.42
CA GLU A 898 27.98 25.95 41.33
C GLU A 898 28.25 24.57 41.93
N GLN A 899 29.45 24.03 41.74
CA GLN A 899 29.90 22.78 42.37
C GLN A 899 30.02 22.89 43.89
N ALA A 900 30.38 24.07 44.40
CA ALA A 900 30.46 24.35 45.83
C ALA A 900 29.08 24.44 46.49
N LEU A 901 28.11 25.07 45.81
CA LEU A 901 26.73 25.16 46.30
C LEU A 901 26.02 23.81 46.29
N ASN A 902 26.32 22.93 45.33
CA ASN A 902 25.73 21.59 45.26
C ASN A 902 26.79 20.57 44.82
N ILE A 903 27.21 19.72 45.76
CA ILE A 903 28.31 18.79 45.53
C ILE A 903 28.00 17.72 44.49
N ASP A 904 26.72 17.43 44.24
CA ASP A 904 26.30 16.45 43.22
C ASP A 904 26.67 16.90 41.80
N LEU A 905 26.92 18.20 41.61
CA LEU A 905 27.38 18.80 40.36
C LEU A 905 28.89 18.63 40.12
N ASN A 906 29.64 18.12 41.11
CA ASN A 906 31.05 17.77 40.99
C ASN A 906 31.21 16.26 40.70
N PRO A 907 31.44 15.87 39.43
CA PRO A 907 31.46 14.47 39.02
C PRO A 907 32.61 13.66 39.65
N LEU A 908 33.75 14.30 39.93
CA LEU A 908 34.92 13.62 40.48
C LEU A 908 34.73 13.33 41.98
N ILE A 909 34.20 14.28 42.74
CA ILE A 909 33.87 14.07 44.15
C ILE A 909 32.79 12.99 44.30
N ARG A 910 31.75 13.00 43.47
CA ARG A 910 30.68 11.99 43.52
C ARG A 910 31.19 10.57 43.30
N THR A 911 32.23 10.40 42.49
CA THR A 911 32.82 9.09 42.18
C THR A 911 33.86 8.68 43.22
N VAL A 912 34.76 9.59 43.61
CA VAL A 912 35.89 9.30 44.50
C VAL A 912 35.50 9.29 45.98
N CYS A 913 34.57 10.15 46.40
CA CYS A 913 34.12 10.30 47.79
C CYS A 913 32.76 9.63 48.08
N ALA A 914 32.34 8.65 47.26
CA ALA A 914 31.01 8.04 47.36
C ALA A 914 30.74 7.39 48.75
N ASN A 915 31.77 6.80 49.36
CA ASN A 915 31.67 6.19 50.68
C ASN A 915 31.49 7.26 51.78
N GLU A 916 32.29 8.33 51.74
CA GLU A 916 32.23 9.43 52.71
C GLU A 916 30.91 10.20 52.62
N LEU A 917 30.40 10.44 51.41
CA LEU A 917 29.11 11.11 51.18
C LEU A 917 27.93 10.31 51.78
N SER A 918 27.98 8.97 51.68
CA SER A 918 26.90 8.12 52.18
C SER A 918 26.97 7.83 53.69
N THR A 919 28.16 7.86 54.29
CA THR A 919 28.40 7.44 55.68
C THR A 919 28.72 8.58 56.65
N ILE A 920 29.48 9.60 56.21
CA ILE A 920 29.97 10.69 57.06
C ILE A 920 29.11 11.95 56.84
N CYS A 921 28.96 12.37 55.58
CA CYS A 921 28.33 13.64 55.22
C CYS A 921 26.89 13.47 54.71
N LYS A 922 26.10 12.65 55.42
CA LYS A 922 24.71 12.36 55.06
C LYS A 922 23.79 13.53 55.45
N THR A 923 23.42 14.37 54.50
CA THR A 923 22.42 15.43 54.67
C THR A 923 20.98 14.87 54.64
N LYS A 924 20.09 15.48 55.43
CA LYS A 924 18.68 15.06 55.59
C LYS A 924 17.68 15.89 54.78
N GLU A 925 18.13 16.91 54.07
CA GLU A 925 17.27 17.88 53.37
C GLU A 925 17.54 17.90 51.86
N GLU A 926 16.49 18.17 51.06
CA GLU A 926 16.51 18.21 49.59
C GLU A 926 17.18 19.49 49.02
N GLU A 927 17.62 20.42 49.86
CA GLU A 927 18.28 21.68 49.48
C GLU A 927 19.68 21.74 50.10
N ASP A 928 20.68 21.25 49.37
CA ASP A 928 22.08 21.43 49.74
C ASP A 928 22.50 22.86 49.39
N THR A 929 22.76 23.69 50.40
CA THR A 929 23.26 25.07 50.24
C THR A 929 24.79 25.15 50.38
N GLY A 930 25.48 24.05 50.07
CA GLY A 930 26.93 23.89 50.26
C GLY A 930 27.32 23.27 51.61
N ASP A 931 26.35 22.69 52.33
CA ASP A 931 26.58 22.08 53.65
C ASP A 931 27.32 20.74 53.53
N THR A 932 27.10 20.02 52.44
CA THR A 932 27.81 18.75 52.16
C THR A 932 29.29 19.00 51.88
N GLU A 933 29.61 20.04 51.09
CA GLU A 933 30.97 20.46 50.82
C GLU A 933 31.67 20.91 52.11
N GLU A 934 30.96 21.68 52.95
CA GLU A 934 31.48 22.10 54.25
C GLU A 934 31.76 20.89 55.16
N CYS A 935 30.87 19.90 55.18
CA CYS A 935 31.09 18.65 55.91
C CYS A 935 32.33 17.91 55.42
N LEU A 936 32.57 17.81 54.11
CA LEU A 936 33.76 17.16 53.57
C LEU A 936 35.04 17.92 53.97
N LYS A 937 35.02 19.25 53.92
CA LYS A 937 36.13 20.11 54.39
C LYS A 937 36.44 19.86 55.87
N GLU A 938 35.42 19.77 56.72
CA GLU A 938 35.57 19.44 58.15
C GLU A 938 36.02 18.00 58.41
N ALA A 939 35.53 17.05 57.61
CA ALA A 939 35.91 15.64 57.70
C ALA A 939 37.40 15.45 57.34
N LEU A 940 37.95 16.24 56.41
CA LEU A 940 39.38 16.25 56.11
C LEU A 940 40.19 16.79 57.29
N LEU A 941 39.78 17.93 57.87
CA LEU A 941 40.44 18.53 59.04
C LEU A 941 40.46 17.59 60.25
N SER A 942 39.35 16.90 60.50
CA SER A 942 39.22 15.94 61.59
C SER A 942 39.79 14.55 61.28
N SER A 943 40.44 14.38 60.12
CA SER A 943 41.03 13.11 59.65
C SER A 943 40.05 11.93 59.59
N ARG A 944 38.76 12.21 59.31
CA ARG A 944 37.67 11.21 59.24
C ARG A 944 37.49 10.60 57.85
N ILE A 945 38.01 11.22 56.81
CA ILE A 945 38.02 10.67 55.44
C ILE A 945 38.94 9.44 55.41
N GLN A 946 38.45 8.32 54.90
CA GLN A 946 39.22 7.07 54.85
C GLN A 946 39.87 6.87 53.49
N THR A 947 39.17 7.25 52.43
CA THR A 947 39.60 7.04 51.04
C THR A 947 40.73 8.01 50.69
N PRO A 948 41.94 7.54 50.32
CA PRO A 948 43.08 8.42 50.08
C PRO A 948 42.89 9.31 48.86
N GLU A 949 42.26 8.80 47.80
CA GLU A 949 41.91 9.57 46.61
C GLU A 949 40.93 10.70 46.95
N CYS A 950 39.97 10.45 47.86
CA CYS A 950 39.03 11.47 48.33
C CYS A 950 39.73 12.57 49.14
N LYS A 951 40.74 12.21 49.96
CA LYS A 951 41.53 13.22 50.69
C LYS A 951 42.22 14.20 49.75
N VAL A 952 42.84 13.67 48.70
CA VAL A 952 43.54 14.49 47.69
C VAL A 952 42.56 15.41 46.98
N GLU A 953 41.39 14.90 46.58
CA GLU A 953 40.43 15.71 45.84
C GLU A 953 39.72 16.77 46.72
N VAL A 954 39.43 16.45 47.98
CA VAL A 954 38.93 17.45 48.94
C VAL A 954 40.02 18.50 49.26
N ALA A 955 41.30 18.12 49.30
CA ALA A 955 42.38 19.10 49.41
C ALA A 955 42.49 20.00 48.17
N ASN A 956 42.38 19.43 46.96
CA ASN A 956 42.33 20.21 45.71
C ASN A 956 41.17 21.21 45.71
N MET A 957 39.98 20.79 46.15
CA MET A 957 38.80 21.65 46.29
C MET A 957 39.05 22.82 47.26
N ILE A 958 39.73 22.58 48.39
CA ILE A 958 40.13 23.64 49.33
C ILE A 958 41.10 24.62 48.66
N GLU A 959 42.08 24.14 47.90
CA GLU A 959 43.01 25.00 47.15
C GLU A 959 42.30 25.81 46.05
N GLU A 960 41.35 25.21 45.33
CA GLU A 960 40.50 25.89 44.35
C GLU A 960 39.74 27.06 45.00
N SER A 961 39.19 26.86 46.21
CA SER A 961 38.52 27.91 46.98
C SER A 961 39.43 29.03 47.50
N GLN A 962 40.76 28.78 47.57
CA GLN A 962 41.74 29.80 47.93
C GLN A 962 42.07 30.73 46.75
N ALA A 963 41.93 30.23 45.52
CA ALA A 963 42.31 30.95 44.30
C ALA A 963 41.34 32.09 43.96
N ASP A 964 40.08 32.01 44.36
CA ASP A 964 39.11 33.10 44.25
C ASP A 964 38.02 32.99 45.32
N ILE A 965 37.67 34.10 45.95
CA ILE A 965 36.66 34.12 47.02
C ILE A 965 35.26 33.73 46.51
N GLN A 966 34.97 33.92 45.22
CA GLN A 966 33.69 33.56 44.62
C GLN A 966 33.44 32.05 44.56
N VAL A 967 34.51 31.25 44.58
CA VAL A 967 34.44 29.79 44.63
C VAL A 967 34.00 29.29 46.01
N ASP A 968 34.13 30.12 47.05
CA ASP A 968 33.62 29.84 48.41
C ASP A 968 32.38 30.72 48.71
N PRO A 969 31.18 30.31 48.29
CA PRO A 969 29.96 31.12 48.46
C PRO A 969 29.63 31.39 49.94
N LEU A 970 30.01 30.50 50.86
CA LEU A 970 29.80 30.68 52.31
C LEU A 970 30.75 31.73 52.89
N LEU A 971 32.03 31.73 52.50
CA LEU A 971 32.97 32.78 52.90
C LEU A 971 32.61 34.12 52.26
N GLN A 972 32.27 34.13 50.96
CA GLN A 972 31.88 35.33 50.23
C GLN A 972 30.65 35.98 50.85
N SER A 973 29.61 35.22 51.17
CA SER A 973 28.39 35.73 51.81
C SER A 973 28.65 36.23 53.24
N ALA A 974 29.46 35.52 54.02
CA ALA A 974 29.84 35.93 55.38
C ALA A 974 30.66 37.22 55.41
N CYS A 975 31.48 37.47 54.38
CA CYS A 975 32.38 38.61 54.27
C CYS A 975 31.88 39.73 53.30
N ALA A 976 30.69 39.61 52.72
CA ALA A 976 30.22 40.53 51.67
C ALA A 976 30.27 42.01 52.06
N LEU A 977 29.83 42.36 53.27
CA LEU A 977 29.84 43.73 53.78
C LEU A 977 31.27 44.24 54.06
N ASP A 978 32.15 43.37 54.57
CA ASP A 978 33.54 43.71 54.87
C ASP A 978 34.34 43.91 53.55
N LEU A 979 34.06 43.10 52.53
CA LEU A 979 34.65 43.26 51.19
C LEU A 979 34.27 44.60 50.56
N LEU A 980 32.99 44.99 50.64
CA LEU A 980 32.53 46.30 50.16
C LEU A 980 33.16 47.47 50.94
N SER A 981 33.38 47.29 52.24
CA SER A 981 33.89 48.37 53.10
C SER A 981 35.40 48.57 52.99
N PHE A 982 36.16 47.49 52.76
CA PHE A 982 37.62 47.52 52.87
C PHE A 982 38.39 47.08 51.61
N CYS A 983 37.74 46.35 50.69
CA CYS A 983 38.39 45.76 49.51
C CYS A 983 37.66 46.13 48.20
N SER A 984 36.88 47.21 48.17
CA SER A 984 36.08 47.64 47.00
C SER A 984 36.92 47.92 45.76
N ASP A 985 38.11 48.50 45.94
CA ASP A 985 38.99 48.94 44.85
C ASP A 985 39.88 47.81 44.32
N ILE A 986 39.81 46.63 44.94
CA ILE A 986 40.62 45.47 44.56
C ILE A 986 39.84 44.66 43.52
N PRO A 987 40.41 44.43 42.33
CA PRO A 987 39.78 43.56 41.34
C PRO A 987 39.64 42.12 41.87
N GLN A 988 38.50 41.50 41.53
CA GLN A 988 38.16 40.11 41.87
C GLN A 988 39.13 39.11 41.21
N GLY A 989 39.19 37.87 41.72
CA GLY A 989 40.08 36.82 41.21
C GLY A 989 41.50 36.84 41.80
N ASN A 990 42.25 35.77 41.52
CA ASN A 990 43.64 35.53 41.96
C ASN A 990 43.90 35.67 43.48
N GLY A 991 42.92 35.32 44.31
CA GLY A 991 43.01 35.31 45.77
C GLY A 991 43.17 36.70 46.39
N ARG A 992 43.02 37.78 45.60
CA ARG A 992 43.29 39.16 46.03
C ARG A 992 42.35 39.62 47.15
N HIS A 993 41.09 39.24 47.08
CA HIS A 993 40.10 39.53 48.13
C HIS A 993 40.38 38.76 49.42
N ILE A 994 40.76 37.48 49.33
CA ILE A 994 41.15 36.69 50.52
C ILE A 994 42.42 37.27 51.15
N ASN A 995 43.41 37.66 50.34
CA ASN A 995 44.63 38.32 50.82
C ASN A 995 44.34 39.69 51.45
N CYS A 996 43.46 40.50 50.87
CA CYS A 996 43.01 41.77 51.46
C CYS A 996 42.41 41.55 52.86
N LEU A 997 41.46 40.62 52.97
CA LEU A 997 40.83 40.28 54.25
C LEU A 997 41.85 39.74 55.27
N LYS A 998 42.83 38.95 54.83
CA LYS A 998 43.93 38.46 55.67
C LYS A 998 44.80 39.61 56.21
N THR A 999 45.19 40.56 55.36
CA THR A 999 45.96 41.74 55.80
C THR A 999 45.17 42.58 56.80
N ILE A 1000 43.86 42.72 56.62
CA ILE A 1000 42.99 43.44 57.56
C ILE A 1000 42.92 42.70 58.90
N LEU A 1001 42.78 41.38 58.88
CA LEU A 1001 42.79 40.52 60.07
C LEU A 1001 44.09 40.65 60.87
N ASP A 1002 45.24 40.68 60.19
CA ASP A 1002 46.57 40.82 60.80
C ASP A 1002 46.82 42.25 61.34
N SER A 1003 46.17 43.26 60.76
CA SER A 1003 46.31 44.69 61.13
C SER A 1003 45.45 45.14 62.31
N ASN A 1004 44.77 44.23 63.03
CA ASN A 1004 43.86 44.50 64.16
C ASN A 1004 42.66 45.43 63.86
N LYS A 1005 42.34 45.68 62.58
CA LYS A 1005 41.09 46.35 62.17
C LYS A 1005 39.90 45.39 62.33
N ARG A 1006 38.73 45.92 62.73
CA ARG A 1006 37.56 45.10 63.10
C ARG A 1006 36.77 44.66 61.86
N LEU A 1007 37.05 43.45 61.37
CA LEU A 1007 36.13 42.68 60.52
C LEU A 1007 34.87 42.30 61.32
N SER A 1008 33.74 42.10 60.63
CA SER A 1008 32.53 41.56 61.26
C SER A 1008 32.81 40.22 61.95
N PRO A 1009 32.14 39.89 63.08
CA PRO A 1009 32.38 38.64 63.80
C PRO A 1009 32.17 37.39 62.93
N LYS A 1010 31.17 37.44 62.03
CA LYS A 1010 30.87 36.35 61.09
C LYS A 1010 32.02 36.16 60.09
N CYS A 1011 32.45 37.23 59.41
CA CYS A 1011 33.57 37.16 58.47
C CYS A 1011 34.87 36.73 59.17
N LYS A 1012 35.18 37.32 60.34
CA LYS A 1012 36.39 37.01 61.10
C LYS A 1012 36.49 35.53 61.48
N ASN A 1013 35.40 34.94 61.98
CA ASN A 1013 35.38 33.54 62.38
C ASN A 1013 35.49 32.60 61.16
N MET A 1014 34.73 32.89 60.10
CA MET A 1014 34.78 32.09 58.86
C MET A 1014 36.15 32.16 58.20
N LEU A 1015 36.73 33.36 58.07
CA LEU A 1015 38.05 33.57 57.48
C LEU A 1015 39.16 32.86 58.26
N LYS A 1016 39.11 32.88 59.61
CA LYS A 1016 40.06 32.13 60.43
C LYS A 1016 39.97 30.62 60.19
N LYS A 1017 38.75 30.08 60.14
CA LYS A 1017 38.50 28.66 59.84
C LYS A 1017 39.07 28.27 58.47
N ARG A 1018 38.86 29.11 57.45
CA ARG A 1018 39.40 28.89 56.09
C ARG A 1018 40.92 28.97 56.03
N LEU A 1019 41.54 29.95 56.71
CA LEU A 1019 43.01 30.05 56.77
C LEU A 1019 43.66 28.83 57.43
N GLU A 1020 42.97 28.16 58.37
CA GLU A 1020 43.41 26.89 58.93
C GLU A 1020 43.27 25.74 57.92
N MET A 1021 42.15 25.66 57.22
CA MET A 1021 41.93 24.69 56.12
C MET A 1021 43.00 24.78 55.04
N TYR A 1022 43.33 25.99 54.56
CA TYR A 1022 44.36 26.19 53.54
C TYR A 1022 45.74 25.67 53.97
N LYS A 1023 46.12 25.87 55.24
CA LYS A 1023 47.40 25.39 55.78
C LYS A 1023 47.47 23.87 55.86
N ASN A 1024 46.35 23.21 56.18
CA ASN A 1024 46.29 21.76 56.30
C ASN A 1024 46.18 21.08 54.92
N ALA A 1025 45.43 21.66 53.98
CA ALA A 1025 45.31 21.14 52.61
C ALA A 1025 46.67 21.11 51.88
N ALA A 1026 47.51 22.13 52.09
CA ALA A 1026 48.86 22.21 51.51
C ALA A 1026 49.79 21.05 51.89
N GLN A 1027 49.48 20.27 52.94
CA GLN A 1027 50.25 19.08 53.34
C GLN A 1027 49.97 17.87 52.46
N PHE A 1028 48.84 17.86 51.74
CA PHE A 1028 48.40 16.78 50.86
C PHE A 1028 48.63 17.12 49.37
N ALA A 1029 49.15 18.31 49.07
CA ALA A 1029 49.48 18.75 47.72
C ALA A 1029 50.78 18.09 47.22
N PRO A 1030 50.87 17.67 45.94
CA PRO A 1030 52.14 17.20 45.38
C PRO A 1030 53.17 18.34 45.38
N PRO A 1031 54.44 18.08 45.71
CA PRO A 1031 55.47 19.12 45.73
C PRO A 1031 55.69 19.64 44.30
N VAL A 1032 55.39 20.92 44.07
CA VAL A 1032 55.68 21.59 42.80
C VAL A 1032 57.20 21.85 42.74
N PRO A 1033 57.96 21.22 41.82
CA PRO A 1033 59.34 21.60 41.60
C PRO A 1033 59.36 23.01 40.99
N PRO A 1034 60.15 23.95 41.54
CA PRO A 1034 60.24 25.29 40.97
C PRO A 1034 60.90 25.21 39.59
N GLU A 1035 60.20 25.68 38.55
CA GLU A 1035 60.70 25.71 37.17
C GLU A 1035 61.70 26.86 36.93
N ASP A 1036 61.72 27.87 37.81
CA ASP A 1036 62.55 29.07 37.68
C ASP A 1036 63.34 29.39 38.96
N LEU A 1037 64.56 29.90 38.79
CA LEU A 1037 65.46 30.28 39.89
C LEU A 1037 64.86 31.36 40.80
N GLN A 1038 64.00 32.22 40.24
CA GLN A 1038 63.30 33.26 40.98
C GLN A 1038 62.21 32.68 41.89
N GLN A 1039 61.56 31.59 41.47
CA GLN A 1039 60.56 30.88 42.27
C GLN A 1039 61.23 30.04 43.37
N LEU A 1040 62.34 29.36 43.06
CA LEU A 1040 63.17 28.66 44.04
C LEU A 1040 63.69 29.64 45.12
N TYR A 1041 64.17 30.83 44.71
CA TYR A 1041 64.61 31.87 45.62
C TYR A 1041 63.48 32.35 46.54
N SER A 1042 62.31 32.64 45.98
CA SER A 1042 61.15 33.09 46.77
C SER A 1042 60.71 32.03 47.79
N GLN A 1043 60.65 30.75 47.39
CA GLN A 1043 60.29 29.63 48.27
C GLN A 1043 61.32 29.38 49.38
N VAL A 1044 62.63 29.47 49.08
CA VAL A 1044 63.71 29.29 50.06
C VAL A 1044 63.75 30.44 51.08
N VAL A 1045 63.47 31.68 50.65
CA VAL A 1045 63.43 32.86 51.52
C VAL A 1045 62.21 32.86 52.43
N THR A 1046 61.06 32.36 51.96
CA THR A 1046 59.84 32.22 52.75
C THR A 1046 59.82 30.98 53.64
N SER A 1047 60.75 30.04 53.47
CA SER A 1047 60.82 28.80 54.25
C SER A 1047 61.26 29.07 55.70
N PRO A 1048 60.65 28.40 56.71
CA PRO A 1048 61.11 28.47 58.10
C PRO A 1048 62.54 27.93 58.27
N SER A 1049 63.05 27.15 57.30
CA SER A 1049 64.39 26.56 57.28
C SER A 1049 65.43 27.39 56.52
N LYS A 1050 65.16 28.66 56.19
CA LYS A 1050 66.06 29.53 55.39
C LYS A 1050 67.52 29.60 55.89
N GLN A 1051 67.71 29.51 57.20
CA GLN A 1051 69.04 29.53 57.83
C GLN A 1051 69.86 28.26 57.53
N TYR A 1052 69.18 27.11 57.41
CA TYR A 1052 69.81 25.83 57.07
C TYR A 1052 70.29 25.80 55.62
N PHE A 1053 69.45 26.25 54.68
CA PHE A 1053 69.82 26.34 53.28
C PHE A 1053 70.97 27.31 53.03
N PHE A 1054 70.97 28.46 53.70
CA PHE A 1054 72.08 29.43 53.64
C PHE A 1054 73.41 28.82 54.09
N LEU A 1055 73.41 28.09 55.22
CA LEU A 1055 74.58 27.37 55.74
C LEU A 1055 75.12 26.32 54.77
N ILE A 1056 74.24 25.54 54.14
CA ILE A 1056 74.64 24.54 53.14
C ILE A 1056 75.28 25.19 51.91
N THR A 1057 74.68 26.26 51.37
CA THR A 1057 75.27 26.97 50.23
C THR A 1057 76.65 27.55 50.55
N LEU A 1058 76.84 28.03 51.79
CA LEU A 1058 78.13 28.54 52.25
C LEU A 1058 79.18 27.43 52.38
N MET A 1059 78.79 26.26 52.86
CA MET A 1059 79.65 25.07 52.92
C MET A 1059 80.04 24.53 51.53
N ILE A 1060 79.11 24.55 50.56
CA ILE A 1060 79.38 24.14 49.18
C ILE A 1060 80.31 25.13 48.48
N LEU A 1061 80.08 26.44 48.63
CA LEU A 1061 80.99 27.45 48.09
C LEU A 1061 82.38 27.37 48.73
N GLY A 1062 82.44 27.09 50.04
CA GLY A 1062 83.68 26.84 50.77
C GLY A 1062 84.44 25.60 50.25
N SER A 1063 83.75 24.49 49.99
CA SER A 1063 84.38 23.27 49.48
C SER A 1063 84.84 23.41 48.03
N ILE A 1064 84.12 24.15 47.18
CA ILE A 1064 84.55 24.49 45.81
C ILE A 1064 85.78 25.40 45.85
N PHE A 1065 85.82 26.38 46.75
CA PHE A 1065 86.98 27.26 46.90
C PHE A 1065 88.23 26.50 47.39
N ILE A 1066 88.07 25.61 48.36
CA ILE A 1066 89.16 24.74 48.87
C ILE A 1066 89.61 23.74 47.79
N GLY A 1067 88.68 23.14 47.05
CA GLY A 1067 88.97 22.25 45.92
C GLY A 1067 89.68 22.96 44.76
N GLY A 1068 89.28 24.19 44.44
CA GLY A 1068 89.92 25.03 43.43
C GLY A 1068 91.36 25.43 43.79
N ILE A 1069 91.64 25.68 45.07
CA ILE A 1069 92.99 25.97 45.56
C ILE A 1069 93.89 24.72 45.52
N LEU A 1070 93.35 23.54 45.80
CA LEU A 1070 94.08 22.27 45.75
C LEU A 1070 94.33 21.78 44.30
N CYS A 1071 93.35 21.92 43.40
CA CYS A 1071 93.49 21.53 41.99
C CYS A 1071 94.27 22.56 41.13
N GLY A 1072 94.33 23.82 41.55
CA GLY A 1072 95.09 24.87 40.86
C GLY A 1072 96.62 24.69 40.88
N LYS A 1073 97.16 23.88 41.81
CA LYS A 1073 98.60 23.57 41.89
C LYS A 1073 99.05 22.33 41.11
N MET A 1074 98.14 21.49 40.61
CA MET A 1074 98.48 20.25 39.87
C MET A 1074 98.50 20.41 38.34
N ASN A 1075 97.99 21.51 37.77
CA ASN A 1075 97.83 21.66 36.31
C ASN A 1075 98.94 22.42 35.56
N LYS A 1076 100.07 22.78 36.21
CA LYS A 1076 101.24 23.34 35.50
C LYS A 1076 102.15 22.31 34.80
N ARG A 1077 101.92 20.99 34.97
CA ARG A 1077 102.79 19.93 34.40
C ARG A 1077 102.19 19.12 33.23
N LYS A 1078 100.95 19.37 32.78
CA LYS A 1078 100.29 18.54 31.73
C LYS A 1078 100.03 19.22 30.37
N TYR A 1079 100.41 20.48 30.18
CA TYR A 1079 100.16 21.24 28.92
C TYR A 1079 101.27 21.14 27.84
N MET A 1080 102.05 20.05 27.80
CA MET A 1080 103.17 19.87 26.86
C MET A 1080 103.10 18.61 25.98
N LEU A 1081 101.93 17.98 25.78
CA LEU A 1081 101.86 16.70 25.06
C LEU A 1081 100.70 16.45 24.08
N LEU A 1082 99.92 17.46 23.66
CA LEU A 1082 98.91 17.27 22.59
C LEU A 1082 98.88 18.45 21.63
N LYS A 1083 99.94 18.53 20.79
CA LYS A 1083 99.95 19.28 19.53
C LYS A 1083 100.38 18.33 18.42
N SER A 1084 99.46 17.45 17.98
CA SER A 1084 99.51 16.80 16.66
C SER A 1084 98.20 16.08 16.34
N LYS A 1085 97.34 16.81 15.63
CA LYS A 1085 96.26 16.45 14.70
C LYS A 1085 94.96 17.16 15.02
#